data_AF-A0A6A7G6N7-F1
#
_entry.id   AF-A0A6A7G6N7-F1
#
_cell.length_a   1.000
_cell.length_b   1.000
_cell.length_c   1.000
_cell.angle_alpha   90.00
_cell.angle_beta   90.00
_cell.angle_gamma   90.00
#
_symmetry.space_group_name_H-M   'P 1'
#
loop_
_entity.id
_entity.type
_entity.pdbx_description
1 polymer ?
#
loop_
_entity_poly.entity_id
_entity_poly.type
_entity_poly.pdbx_seq_one_letter_code
_entity_poly.pdbx_strand_id
1 'polypeptide(L)'
;MSFAVFGSVVRDVIITDKQCVDKTYPSFWDDIRRYLGLQLDSQVYKIKDSSKAAREVSSNSTIVIIGMRGAGKTGLGQHLAKVLGFRFADNDHLFEKQFGSVKTFIDTKGWKAFRKAELESFRQHVKEKPTEWVFALGGGIVETEGAREILKTLPIVVEVRRDISDVERYLLSDASRPKFAELPSAVWQRRKQFYQDCSNFEFFIRRGDTNWLEIQKDFGKYGRHLRGFKHPADLGSTIELGTHEKSYFLSLTCRDVNECVPILEKISRGIDALELRVDLLQSTEDEFIKSQIAILRRYSSLPIIFTVRSTSQGGSFAGTDQRAHELNRLAIRLGVEFLDLESQWSEYSRNEILSSRGRSKIIVSHHSPKDNGGSAEDLRQLFHLCSQNGRADIVKVVVSASSPKDAIRMITVANSVRSELPNNPGIISLVMGNHGKLSRVMNRTLTPVTHPLLGRIAAPGQMSVSDIENARTTLGLTQKRKFVIFGSPVRLSPSPNLHNTGFKHLHYSHHYEPHDTDDINEVIKVIRQADFGGASVTIPLKEKVGEHLDELTNSAKRIGAVNTIIKKRSGKLIGDNTDWIGIYRPLKSLLSERPVNESGKEEISIIIGAGGTARAAIYALQQLGFSERILIWNRTKSRAQTLSRQFSCRHLSSLNSPLRNQRVAIVVSTVPGSANFEAPEWILQDNPIIFDVAYLPATTRLSAQASKHNCRTVRGIDMIIEQGLAQFELWTGRIAPADVIRQSVLRKYSQLTTSRL
;
A
#
# COMPACT_ATOMS: atom_id res chain seq x y z
N MET A 1 36.74 -30.74 -7.97
CA MET A 1 37.82 -31.71 -8.24
C MET A 1 37.34 -32.97 -8.96
N SER A 2 36.40 -33.76 -8.43
CA SER A 2 35.89 -34.99 -9.09
C SER A 2 35.37 -34.76 -10.52
N PHE A 3 34.57 -33.72 -10.75
CA PHE A 3 34.07 -33.37 -12.08
C PHE A 3 35.15 -32.87 -13.05
N ALA A 4 36.28 -32.37 -12.56
CA ALA A 4 37.41 -32.01 -13.42
C ALA A 4 38.15 -33.25 -13.93
N VAL A 5 38.21 -34.32 -13.14
CA VAL A 5 38.69 -35.64 -13.58
C VAL A 5 37.72 -36.22 -14.62
N PHE A 6 36.41 -36.09 -14.41
CA PHE A 6 35.41 -36.50 -15.41
C PHE A 6 35.55 -35.71 -16.73
N GLY A 7 35.89 -34.42 -16.65
CA GLY A 7 36.20 -33.57 -17.80
C GLY A 7 37.46 -33.98 -18.58
N SER A 8 38.23 -34.96 -18.12
CA SER A 8 39.36 -35.51 -18.91
C SER A 8 38.91 -36.46 -20.02
N VAL A 9 37.71 -37.03 -19.89
CA VAL A 9 37.13 -37.98 -20.85
C VAL A 9 35.90 -37.45 -21.57
N VAL A 10 35.28 -36.39 -21.06
CA VAL A 10 34.12 -35.70 -21.67
C VAL A 10 34.52 -34.29 -22.08
N ARG A 11 34.28 -33.94 -23.36
CA ARG A 11 34.56 -32.60 -23.89
C ARG A 11 33.54 -31.57 -23.39
N ASP A 12 33.97 -30.32 -23.31
CA ASP A 12 33.12 -29.15 -23.01
C ASP A 12 32.41 -29.16 -21.64
N VAL A 13 33.01 -29.82 -20.63
CA VAL A 13 32.52 -29.78 -19.25
C VAL A 13 32.77 -28.40 -18.63
N ILE A 14 31.69 -27.69 -18.30
CA ILE A 14 31.77 -26.37 -17.67
C ILE A 14 31.76 -26.51 -16.14
N ILE A 15 32.85 -26.06 -15.51
CA ILE A 15 32.97 -25.96 -14.05
C ILE A 15 32.69 -24.50 -13.66
N THR A 16 31.55 -24.26 -13.00
CA THR A 16 31.07 -22.90 -12.70
C THR A 16 31.75 -22.21 -11.53
N ASP A 17 32.36 -22.97 -10.62
CA ASP A 17 33.08 -22.46 -9.45
C ASP A 17 34.50 -23.05 -9.42
N LYS A 18 35.43 -22.36 -10.07
CA LYS A 18 36.84 -22.74 -10.09
C LYS A 18 37.49 -22.60 -8.70
N GLN A 19 37.12 -21.58 -7.93
CA GLN A 19 37.78 -21.19 -6.68
C GLN A 19 37.43 -22.09 -5.50
N CYS A 20 36.36 -22.89 -5.58
CA CYS A 20 35.99 -23.82 -4.49
C CYS A 20 37.10 -24.82 -4.10
N VAL A 21 38.06 -25.10 -4.99
CA VAL A 21 39.18 -26.01 -4.71
C VAL A 21 40.21 -25.39 -3.77
N ASP A 22 40.25 -24.06 -3.64
CA ASP A 22 41.24 -23.33 -2.84
C ASP A 22 41.16 -23.67 -1.35
N LYS A 23 40.00 -24.19 -0.92
CA LYS A 23 39.80 -24.69 0.45
C LYS A 23 40.74 -25.85 0.82
N THR A 24 41.13 -26.67 -0.16
CA THR A 24 41.87 -27.92 0.09
C THR A 24 43.06 -28.14 -0.85
N TYR A 25 43.03 -27.57 -2.05
CA TYR A 25 44.05 -27.77 -3.07
C TYR A 25 44.10 -26.58 -4.05
N PRO A 26 44.69 -25.44 -3.65
CA PRO A 26 44.71 -24.22 -4.47
C PRO A 26 45.37 -24.37 -5.85
N SER A 27 46.42 -25.19 -5.96
CA SER A 27 47.12 -25.45 -7.24
C SER A 27 46.43 -26.48 -8.14
N PHE A 28 45.26 -27.00 -7.75
CA PHE A 28 44.60 -28.12 -8.43
C PHE A 28 44.43 -27.93 -9.95
N TRP A 29 44.04 -26.74 -10.38
CA TRP A 29 43.80 -26.46 -11.81
C TRP A 29 45.09 -26.36 -12.62
N ASP A 30 46.16 -25.84 -12.01
CA ASP A 30 47.48 -25.77 -12.63
C ASP A 30 48.09 -27.17 -12.72
N ASP A 31 47.93 -27.98 -11.68
CA ASP A 31 48.39 -29.38 -11.63
C ASP A 31 47.65 -30.25 -12.66
N ILE A 32 46.33 -30.10 -12.80
CA ILE A 32 45.59 -30.82 -13.85
C ILE A 32 46.05 -30.42 -15.25
N ARG A 33 46.27 -29.13 -15.51
CA ARG A 33 46.78 -28.68 -16.81
C ARG A 33 48.18 -29.23 -17.08
N ARG A 34 49.05 -29.23 -16.06
CA ARG A 34 50.44 -29.65 -16.15
C ARG A 34 50.61 -31.17 -16.30
N TYR A 35 49.89 -31.96 -15.51
CA TYR A 35 50.09 -33.40 -15.42
C TYR A 35 49.11 -34.22 -16.26
N LEU A 36 47.89 -33.73 -16.48
CA LEU A 36 46.88 -34.42 -17.30
C LEU A 36 46.73 -33.81 -18.70
N GLY A 37 47.46 -32.74 -19.02
CA GLY A 37 47.46 -32.11 -20.35
C GLY A 37 46.12 -31.49 -20.74
N LEU A 38 45.23 -31.24 -19.77
CA LEU A 38 43.90 -30.70 -20.05
C LEU A 38 43.98 -29.23 -20.46
N GLN A 39 43.42 -28.91 -21.63
CA GLN A 39 43.21 -27.53 -22.05
C GLN A 39 42.05 -26.94 -21.25
N LEU A 40 42.36 -25.90 -20.47
CA LEU A 40 41.40 -25.19 -19.64
C LEU A 40 41.23 -23.78 -20.22
N ASP A 41 40.09 -23.53 -20.85
CA ASP A 41 39.71 -22.21 -21.32
C ASP A 41 38.94 -21.45 -20.24
N SER A 42 39.36 -20.21 -19.99
CA SER A 42 38.56 -19.29 -19.18
C SER A 42 37.44 -18.72 -20.05
N GLN A 43 36.27 -19.35 -20.00
CA GLN A 43 35.06 -18.72 -20.54
C GLN A 43 34.39 -17.89 -19.44
N VAL A 44 34.09 -16.63 -19.74
CA VAL A 44 33.06 -15.90 -18.99
C VAL A 44 31.75 -16.58 -19.33
N TYR A 45 31.37 -17.58 -18.52
CA TYR A 45 30.07 -18.20 -18.63
C TYR A 45 29.03 -17.16 -18.19
N LYS A 46 28.57 -16.33 -19.12
CA LYS A 46 27.25 -15.73 -18.99
C LYS A 46 26.32 -16.91 -18.84
N ILE A 47 25.87 -17.15 -17.61
CA ILE A 47 24.73 -18.01 -17.34
C ILE A 47 23.71 -17.62 -18.42
N LYS A 48 23.48 -18.51 -19.39
CA LYS A 48 22.26 -18.43 -20.19
C LYS A 48 21.20 -18.42 -19.12
N ASP A 49 20.56 -17.28 -18.94
CA ASP A 49 19.42 -17.09 -18.06
C ASP A 49 18.38 -18.14 -18.46
N SER A 50 18.51 -19.34 -17.88
CA SER A 50 17.42 -20.28 -17.69
C SER A 50 16.63 -19.88 -16.45
N SER A 51 17.06 -18.81 -15.76
CA SER A 51 16.11 -17.97 -15.05
C SER A 51 15.07 -17.57 -16.10
N LYS A 52 13.83 -18.02 -15.90
CA LYS A 52 12.68 -17.41 -16.56
C LYS A 52 12.88 -15.92 -16.40
N ALA A 53 13.23 -15.21 -17.48
CA ALA A 53 13.44 -13.77 -17.47
C ALA A 53 12.34 -13.18 -16.59
N ALA A 54 12.75 -12.45 -15.53
CA ALA A 54 11.82 -11.90 -14.57
C ALA A 54 10.70 -11.21 -15.35
N ARG A 55 9.48 -11.77 -15.29
CA ARG A 55 8.38 -11.36 -16.17
C ARG A 55 8.16 -9.87 -15.94
N GLU A 56 8.36 -9.05 -16.96
CA GLU A 56 8.34 -7.61 -16.79
C GLU A 56 6.92 -7.17 -16.41
N VAL A 57 6.70 -6.87 -15.12
CA VAL A 57 5.39 -6.49 -14.62
C VAL A 57 5.21 -5.00 -14.90
N SER A 58 4.35 -4.63 -15.84
CA SER A 58 3.96 -3.24 -16.06
C SER A 58 2.90 -2.81 -15.05
N SER A 59 2.76 -1.49 -14.84
CA SER A 59 1.66 -1.00 -14.03
C SER A 59 0.33 -1.40 -14.66
N ASN A 60 0.11 -1.41 -15.96
CA ASN A 60 -1.17 -1.81 -16.57
C ASN A 60 -1.34 -3.33 -16.81
N SER A 61 -0.45 -4.17 -16.28
CA SER A 61 -0.48 -5.63 -16.51
C SER A 61 -1.79 -6.27 -16.04
N THR A 62 -2.34 -7.14 -16.88
CA THR A 62 -3.51 -7.97 -16.56
C THR A 62 -3.21 -8.93 -15.39
N ILE A 63 -4.20 -9.10 -14.51
CA ILE A 63 -4.14 -10.04 -13.37
C ILE A 63 -5.04 -11.23 -13.67
N VAL A 64 -4.48 -12.44 -13.58
CA VAL A 64 -5.24 -13.68 -13.74
C VAL A 64 -5.36 -14.40 -12.40
N ILE A 65 -6.59 -14.76 -12.03
CA ILE A 65 -6.93 -15.42 -10.77
C ILE A 65 -7.30 -16.88 -11.06
N ILE A 66 -6.55 -17.79 -10.45
CA ILE A 66 -6.79 -19.24 -10.48
C ILE A 66 -7.08 -19.76 -9.06
N GLY A 67 -7.53 -21.01 -8.96
CA GLY A 67 -7.82 -21.67 -7.69
C GLY A 67 -9.13 -22.46 -7.73
N MET A 68 -9.41 -23.20 -6.66
CA MET A 68 -10.57 -24.09 -6.58
C MET A 68 -11.90 -23.34 -6.73
N ARG A 69 -12.93 -24.04 -7.22
CA ARG A 69 -14.32 -23.56 -7.16
C ARG A 69 -14.70 -23.33 -5.69
N GLY A 70 -15.43 -22.26 -5.39
CA GLY A 70 -15.79 -21.91 -4.00
C GLY A 70 -14.70 -21.22 -3.18
N ALA A 71 -13.51 -20.98 -3.76
CA ALA A 71 -12.42 -20.25 -3.10
C ALA A 71 -12.65 -18.73 -3.01
N GLY A 72 -13.63 -18.16 -3.75
CA GLY A 72 -13.94 -16.72 -3.73
C GLY A 72 -13.41 -15.92 -4.92
N LYS A 73 -12.88 -16.56 -5.97
CA LYS A 73 -12.23 -15.93 -7.13
C LYS A 73 -13.05 -14.81 -7.79
N THR A 74 -14.30 -15.07 -8.14
CA THR A 74 -15.15 -14.10 -8.85
C THR A 74 -15.39 -12.84 -8.02
N GLY A 75 -15.79 -13.00 -6.75
CA GLY A 75 -16.05 -11.86 -5.86
C GLY A 75 -14.79 -11.05 -5.53
N LEU A 76 -13.65 -11.73 -5.32
CA LEU A 76 -12.37 -11.07 -5.11
C LEU A 76 -11.86 -10.37 -6.38
N GLY A 77 -12.04 -10.98 -7.55
CA GLY A 77 -11.67 -10.40 -8.84
C GLY A 77 -12.49 -9.17 -9.19
N GLN A 78 -13.80 -9.18 -8.95
CA GLN A 78 -14.66 -8.00 -9.12
C GLN A 78 -14.24 -6.85 -8.21
N HIS A 79 -14.02 -7.15 -6.92
CA HIS A 79 -13.55 -6.15 -5.97
C HIS A 79 -12.19 -5.57 -6.39
N LEU A 80 -11.24 -6.43 -6.79
CA LEU A 80 -9.93 -5.99 -7.23
C LEU A 80 -10.02 -5.11 -8.48
N ALA A 81 -10.81 -5.49 -9.48
CA ALA A 81 -11.01 -4.68 -10.67
C ALA A 81 -11.53 -3.28 -10.32
N LYS A 82 -12.52 -3.20 -9.43
CA LYS A 82 -13.05 -1.93 -8.92
C LYS A 82 -11.98 -1.09 -8.21
N VAL A 83 -11.18 -1.68 -7.33
CA VAL A 83 -10.11 -0.98 -6.61
C VAL A 83 -9.03 -0.46 -7.56
N LEU A 84 -8.72 -1.23 -8.61
CA LEU A 84 -7.69 -0.88 -9.58
C LEU A 84 -8.18 0.04 -10.72
N GLY A 85 -9.49 0.27 -10.84
CA GLY A 85 -10.07 0.92 -12.02
C GLY A 85 -10.00 0.07 -13.29
N PHE A 86 -9.87 -1.25 -13.15
CA PHE A 86 -9.74 -2.22 -14.24
C PHE A 86 -11.09 -2.80 -14.63
N ARG A 87 -11.13 -3.48 -15.78
CA ARG A 87 -12.29 -4.26 -16.21
C ARG A 87 -12.21 -5.66 -15.61
N PHE A 88 -13.36 -6.24 -15.27
CA PHE A 88 -13.44 -7.60 -14.77
C PHE A 88 -14.05 -8.53 -15.82
N ALA A 89 -13.52 -9.75 -15.90
CA ALA A 89 -14.11 -10.83 -16.67
C ALA A 89 -14.03 -12.15 -15.91
N ASP A 90 -15.12 -12.90 -15.94
CA ASP A 90 -15.17 -14.29 -15.47
C ASP A 90 -15.17 -15.23 -16.68
N ASN A 91 -14.23 -16.16 -16.75
CA ASN A 91 -14.08 -17.04 -17.90
C ASN A 91 -15.28 -17.96 -18.11
N ASP A 92 -15.95 -18.38 -17.02
CA ASP A 92 -17.14 -19.21 -17.13
C ASP A 92 -18.28 -18.39 -17.77
N HIS A 93 -18.46 -17.13 -17.36
CA HIS A 93 -19.46 -16.23 -18.00
C HIS A 93 -19.12 -15.89 -19.45
N LEU A 94 -17.84 -15.72 -19.78
CA LEU A 94 -17.40 -15.48 -21.16
C LEU A 94 -17.65 -16.71 -22.04
N PHE A 95 -17.37 -17.91 -21.52
CA PHE A 95 -17.72 -19.15 -22.18
C PHE A 95 -19.23 -19.26 -22.41
N GLU A 96 -20.05 -18.97 -21.41
CA GLU A 96 -21.50 -19.09 -21.52
C GLU A 96 -22.12 -18.14 -22.55
N LYS A 97 -21.56 -16.94 -22.71
CA LYS A 97 -21.95 -16.01 -23.77
C LYS A 97 -21.67 -16.54 -25.17
N GLN A 98 -20.64 -17.36 -25.34
CA GLN A 98 -20.20 -17.86 -26.65
C GLN A 98 -20.80 -19.23 -26.98
N PHE A 99 -20.96 -20.10 -26.00
CA PHE A 99 -21.30 -21.52 -26.19
C PHE A 99 -22.57 -21.96 -25.46
N GLY A 100 -23.23 -21.06 -24.74
CA GLY A 100 -24.35 -21.40 -23.85
C GLY A 100 -23.89 -22.01 -22.51
N SER A 101 -24.83 -22.43 -21.68
CA SER A 101 -24.53 -22.91 -20.32
C SER A 101 -23.45 -24.00 -20.30
N VAL A 102 -22.48 -23.88 -19.39
CA VAL A 102 -21.41 -24.87 -19.18
C VAL A 102 -22.01 -26.26 -18.92
N LYS A 103 -23.09 -26.34 -18.14
CA LYS A 103 -23.77 -27.60 -17.82
C LYS A 103 -24.31 -28.27 -19.09
N THR A 104 -25.11 -27.54 -19.87
CA THR A 104 -25.69 -28.04 -21.11
C THR A 104 -24.63 -28.44 -22.13
N PHE A 105 -23.53 -27.69 -22.22
CA PHE A 105 -22.42 -28.02 -23.11
C PHE A 105 -21.73 -29.34 -22.73
N ILE A 106 -21.51 -29.58 -21.44
CA ILE A 106 -20.91 -30.83 -20.94
C ILE A 106 -21.87 -32.00 -21.16
N ASP A 107 -23.15 -31.83 -20.85
CA ASP A 107 -24.17 -32.88 -21.03
C ASP A 107 -24.31 -33.31 -22.50
N THR A 108 -24.09 -32.38 -23.44
CA THR A 108 -24.22 -32.63 -24.89
C THR A 108 -22.92 -33.05 -25.59
N LYS A 109 -21.76 -32.48 -25.22
CA LYS A 109 -20.49 -32.66 -25.93
C LYS A 109 -19.37 -33.29 -25.08
N GLY A 110 -19.60 -33.47 -23.79
CA GLY A 110 -18.67 -34.07 -22.85
C GLY A 110 -17.50 -33.17 -22.41
N TRP A 111 -16.78 -33.62 -21.38
CA TRP A 111 -15.69 -32.89 -20.74
C TRP A 111 -14.52 -32.57 -21.66
N LYS A 112 -14.17 -33.48 -22.59
CA LYS A 112 -13.04 -33.29 -23.51
C LYS A 112 -13.27 -32.11 -24.46
N ALA A 113 -14.47 -31.99 -25.01
CA ALA A 113 -14.84 -30.86 -25.86
C ALA A 113 -14.90 -29.55 -25.07
N PHE A 114 -15.44 -29.60 -23.84
CA PHE A 114 -15.47 -28.43 -22.96
C PHE A 114 -14.07 -27.89 -22.67
N ARG A 115 -13.09 -28.75 -22.31
CA ARG A 115 -11.71 -28.31 -22.03
C ARG A 115 -11.02 -27.68 -23.23
N LYS A 116 -11.28 -28.18 -24.44
CA LYS A 116 -10.74 -27.59 -25.67
C LYS A 116 -11.30 -26.18 -25.89
N ALA A 117 -12.62 -26.02 -25.77
CA ALA A 117 -13.29 -24.73 -25.94
C ALA A 117 -12.94 -23.74 -24.81
N GLU A 118 -12.78 -24.21 -23.56
CA GLU A 118 -12.32 -23.41 -22.42
C GLU A 118 -10.91 -22.83 -22.68
N LEU A 119 -10.00 -23.63 -23.23
CA LEU A 119 -8.66 -23.20 -23.62
C LEU A 119 -8.68 -22.19 -24.77
N GLU A 120 -9.46 -22.44 -25.82
CA GLU A 120 -9.57 -21.53 -26.97
C GLU A 120 -10.13 -20.17 -26.54
N SER A 121 -11.19 -20.17 -25.73
CA SER A 121 -11.75 -18.95 -25.13
C SER A 121 -10.72 -18.22 -24.28
N PHE A 122 -10.04 -18.91 -23.35
CA PHE A 122 -9.01 -18.29 -22.52
C PHE A 122 -7.87 -17.66 -23.35
N ARG A 123 -7.37 -18.39 -24.37
CA ARG A 123 -6.31 -17.94 -25.26
C ARG A 123 -6.72 -16.69 -26.04
N GLN A 124 -7.93 -16.67 -26.59
CA GLN A 124 -8.45 -15.52 -27.32
C GLN A 124 -8.53 -14.28 -26.41
N HIS A 125 -9.12 -14.44 -25.22
CA HIS A 125 -9.30 -13.32 -24.30
C HIS A 125 -7.98 -12.72 -23.80
N VAL A 126 -7.01 -13.54 -23.45
CA VAL A 126 -5.68 -13.06 -23.03
C VAL A 126 -4.99 -12.28 -24.15
N LYS A 127 -5.17 -12.70 -25.41
CA LYS A 127 -4.58 -12.03 -26.57
C LYS A 127 -5.26 -10.69 -26.89
N GLU A 128 -6.58 -10.63 -26.85
CA GLU A 128 -7.36 -9.43 -27.18
C GLU A 128 -7.38 -8.38 -26.05
N LYS A 129 -7.13 -8.81 -24.81
CA LYS A 129 -7.26 -7.98 -23.60
C LYS A 129 -5.95 -7.98 -22.79
N PRO A 130 -4.86 -7.45 -23.37
CA PRO A 130 -3.51 -7.62 -22.82
C PRO A 130 -3.25 -6.81 -21.54
N THR A 131 -4.00 -5.72 -21.30
CA THR A 131 -3.77 -4.77 -20.20
C THR A 131 -5.08 -4.30 -19.55
N GLU A 132 -5.02 -3.95 -18.27
CA GLU A 132 -6.14 -3.36 -17.49
C GLU A 132 -7.35 -4.28 -17.28
N TRP A 133 -7.11 -5.61 -17.26
CA TRP A 133 -8.12 -6.61 -16.92
C TRP A 133 -7.78 -7.41 -15.67
N VAL A 134 -8.83 -7.85 -14.98
CA VAL A 134 -8.78 -8.91 -13.97
C VAL A 134 -9.62 -10.08 -14.47
N PHE A 135 -9.00 -11.24 -14.68
CA PHE A 135 -9.66 -12.46 -15.12
C PHE A 135 -9.80 -13.45 -13.96
N ALA A 136 -11.01 -13.93 -13.69
CA ALA A 136 -11.23 -15.12 -12.86
C ALA A 136 -11.42 -16.33 -13.77
N LEU A 137 -10.59 -17.36 -13.63
CA LEU A 137 -10.67 -18.56 -14.48
C LEU A 137 -11.47 -19.68 -13.82
N GLY A 138 -11.98 -20.60 -14.64
CA GLY A 138 -12.65 -21.82 -14.21
C GLY A 138 -11.73 -22.69 -13.34
N GLY A 139 -12.26 -23.31 -12.30
CA GLY A 139 -11.45 -24.06 -11.32
C GLY A 139 -10.76 -25.31 -11.87
N GLY A 140 -11.05 -25.72 -13.11
CA GLY A 140 -10.42 -26.87 -13.75
C GLY A 140 -9.43 -26.52 -14.85
N ILE A 141 -9.23 -25.23 -15.15
CA ILE A 141 -8.38 -24.76 -16.25
C ILE A 141 -6.96 -25.35 -16.19
N VAL A 142 -6.43 -25.55 -14.98
CA VAL A 142 -5.08 -26.06 -14.73
C VAL A 142 -4.89 -27.53 -15.11
N GLU A 143 -5.96 -28.30 -15.32
CA GLU A 143 -5.86 -29.68 -15.83
C GLU A 143 -5.48 -29.70 -17.32
N THR A 144 -5.75 -28.61 -18.05
CA THR A 144 -5.45 -28.48 -19.48
C THR A 144 -4.01 -28.00 -19.69
N GLU A 145 -3.17 -28.84 -20.30
CA GLU A 145 -1.74 -28.54 -20.53
C GLU A 145 -1.51 -27.24 -21.29
N GLY A 146 -2.22 -27.02 -22.40
CA GLY A 146 -2.10 -25.78 -23.17
C GLY A 146 -2.48 -24.52 -22.39
N ALA A 147 -3.34 -24.63 -21.37
CA ALA A 147 -3.67 -23.50 -20.49
C ALA A 147 -2.56 -23.25 -19.47
N ARG A 148 -1.94 -24.31 -18.93
CA ARG A 148 -0.77 -24.19 -18.04
C ARG A 148 0.37 -23.45 -18.71
N GLU A 149 0.65 -23.76 -19.98
CA GLU A 149 1.71 -23.06 -20.72
C GLU A 149 1.43 -21.56 -20.89
N ILE A 150 0.18 -21.17 -21.17
CA ILE A 150 -0.22 -19.74 -21.21
C ILE A 150 -0.08 -19.09 -19.83
N LEU A 151 -0.55 -19.74 -18.76
CA LEU A 151 -0.45 -19.20 -17.40
C LEU A 151 1.03 -18.97 -17.01
N LYS A 152 1.92 -19.88 -17.40
CA LYS A 152 3.36 -19.75 -17.19
C LYS A 152 4.03 -18.63 -18.01
N THR A 153 3.35 -17.96 -18.95
CA THR A 153 3.90 -16.80 -19.64
C THR A 153 3.41 -15.46 -19.07
N LEU A 154 2.32 -15.48 -18.29
CA LEU A 154 1.67 -14.24 -17.82
C LEU A 154 2.41 -13.60 -16.64
N PRO A 155 2.48 -12.26 -16.56
CA PRO A 155 3.27 -11.58 -15.54
C PRO A 155 2.69 -11.73 -14.12
N ILE A 156 1.36 -11.73 -13.97
CA ILE A 156 0.69 -11.82 -12.68
C ILE A 156 -0.40 -12.91 -12.73
N VAL A 157 -0.07 -14.08 -12.19
CA VAL A 157 -1.04 -15.15 -11.92
C VAL A 157 -1.14 -15.39 -10.41
N VAL A 158 -2.33 -15.15 -9.86
CA VAL A 158 -2.63 -15.27 -8.44
C VAL A 158 -3.48 -16.51 -8.19
N GLU A 159 -2.98 -17.43 -7.38
CA GLU A 159 -3.78 -18.50 -6.80
C GLU A 159 -4.52 -17.98 -5.57
N VAL A 160 -5.86 -17.97 -5.62
CA VAL A 160 -6.67 -17.79 -4.40
C VAL A 160 -6.84 -19.13 -3.73
N ARG A 161 -6.14 -19.32 -2.61
CA ARG A 161 -6.15 -20.56 -1.84
C ARG A 161 -6.96 -20.38 -0.57
N ARG A 162 -8.14 -21.01 -0.54
CA ARG A 162 -8.98 -21.14 0.64
C ARG A 162 -8.81 -22.54 1.22
N ASP A 163 -8.84 -22.66 2.55
CA ASP A 163 -8.81 -23.96 3.21
C ASP A 163 -9.82 -24.94 2.59
N ILE A 164 -9.36 -26.16 2.28
CA ILE A 164 -10.15 -27.10 1.50
C ILE A 164 -11.40 -27.56 2.25
N SER A 165 -11.35 -27.64 3.59
CA SER A 165 -12.51 -28.00 4.40
C SER A 165 -13.59 -26.91 4.35
N ASP A 166 -13.20 -25.64 4.22
CA ASP A 166 -14.15 -24.53 4.04
C ASP A 166 -14.75 -24.52 2.64
N VAL A 167 -13.95 -24.85 1.62
CA VAL A 167 -14.42 -25.02 0.25
C VAL A 167 -15.43 -26.17 0.17
N GLU A 168 -15.12 -27.31 0.78
CA GLU A 168 -16.04 -28.46 0.86
C GLU A 168 -17.34 -28.08 1.55
N ARG A 169 -17.28 -27.46 2.74
CA ARG A 169 -18.49 -27.02 3.46
C ARG A 169 -19.35 -26.09 2.63
N TYR A 170 -18.74 -25.10 1.96
CA TYR A 170 -19.45 -24.16 1.09
C TYR A 170 -20.09 -24.84 -0.14
N LEU A 171 -19.38 -25.80 -0.74
CA LEU A 171 -19.88 -26.50 -1.92
C LEU A 171 -20.96 -27.54 -1.59
N LEU A 172 -20.91 -28.15 -0.40
CA LEU A 172 -21.90 -29.13 0.08
C LEU A 172 -23.18 -28.47 0.60
N SER A 173 -23.13 -27.21 1.06
CA SER A 173 -24.30 -26.48 1.55
C SER A 173 -25.23 -25.95 0.44
N ASP A 174 -24.82 -26.04 -0.83
CA ASP A 174 -25.59 -25.58 -1.98
C ASP A 174 -26.50 -26.71 -2.51
N ALA A 175 -27.75 -26.74 -2.05
CA ALA A 175 -28.76 -27.76 -2.39
C ALA A 175 -29.17 -27.76 -3.88
N SER A 176 -28.76 -26.77 -4.66
CA SER A 176 -29.12 -26.63 -6.08
C SER A 176 -28.21 -27.40 -7.05
N ARG A 177 -27.16 -28.08 -6.53
CA ARG A 177 -26.09 -28.65 -7.35
C ARG A 177 -26.03 -30.18 -7.25
N PRO A 178 -25.72 -30.89 -8.36
CA PRO A 178 -25.65 -32.34 -8.36
C PRO A 178 -24.60 -32.86 -7.39
N LYS A 179 -24.85 -34.03 -6.76
CA LYS A 179 -23.87 -34.74 -5.94
C LYS A 179 -22.56 -34.85 -6.73
N PHE A 180 -21.46 -34.33 -6.20
CA PHE A 180 -20.18 -34.34 -6.89
C PHE A 180 -19.79 -35.79 -7.26
N ALA A 181 -19.30 -35.99 -8.49
CA ALA A 181 -18.73 -37.26 -8.91
C ALA A 181 -17.44 -37.61 -8.12
N GLU A 182 -16.72 -36.59 -7.64
CA GLU A 182 -15.53 -36.71 -6.77
C GLU A 182 -15.59 -35.66 -5.66
N LEU A 183 -15.14 -36.01 -4.44
CA LEU A 183 -15.03 -35.07 -3.32
C LEU A 183 -14.07 -33.91 -3.65
N PRO A 184 -14.37 -32.65 -3.26
CA PRO A 184 -13.50 -31.52 -3.57
C PRO A 184 -12.06 -31.66 -3.05
N SER A 185 -11.85 -32.34 -1.92
CA SER A 185 -10.52 -32.72 -1.41
C SER A 185 -9.71 -33.58 -2.37
N ALA A 186 -10.33 -34.59 -3.00
CA ALA A 186 -9.66 -35.44 -4.00
C ALA A 186 -9.25 -34.62 -5.23
N VAL A 187 -10.15 -33.75 -5.71
CA VAL A 187 -9.87 -32.83 -6.82
C VAL A 187 -8.73 -31.87 -6.46
N TRP A 188 -8.71 -31.36 -5.25
CA TRP A 188 -7.63 -30.50 -4.76
C TRP A 188 -6.28 -31.22 -4.75
N GLN A 189 -6.21 -32.45 -4.24
CA GLN A 189 -4.94 -33.20 -4.18
C GLN A 189 -4.33 -33.40 -5.58
N ARG A 190 -5.16 -33.64 -6.60
CA ARG A 190 -4.72 -33.73 -8.00
C ARG A 190 -4.28 -32.40 -8.58
N ARG A 191 -4.95 -31.28 -8.23
CA ARG A 191 -4.71 -29.96 -8.84
C ARG A 191 -3.68 -29.09 -8.12
N LYS A 192 -3.35 -29.37 -6.84
CA LYS A 192 -2.50 -28.51 -6.01
C LYS A 192 -1.17 -28.17 -6.68
N GLN A 193 -0.49 -29.16 -7.27
CA GLN A 193 0.80 -28.93 -7.92
C GLN A 193 0.64 -28.08 -9.17
N PHE A 194 -0.41 -28.32 -9.96
CA PHE A 194 -0.67 -27.52 -11.16
C PHE A 194 -0.98 -26.05 -10.82
N TYR A 195 -1.70 -25.77 -9.74
CA TYR A 195 -1.90 -24.40 -9.29
C TYR A 195 -0.57 -23.74 -8.92
N GLN A 196 0.27 -24.43 -8.14
CA GLN A 196 1.57 -23.92 -7.72
C GLN A 196 2.49 -23.62 -8.91
N ASP A 197 2.55 -24.52 -9.90
CA ASP A 197 3.39 -24.39 -11.09
C ASP A 197 2.92 -23.26 -12.04
N CYS A 198 1.62 -22.97 -12.02
CA CYS A 198 1.00 -21.97 -12.89
C CYS A 198 0.91 -20.58 -12.24
N SER A 199 0.97 -20.48 -10.92
CA SER A 199 0.88 -19.22 -10.19
C SER A 199 2.25 -18.61 -9.89
N ASN A 200 2.32 -17.28 -9.98
CA ASN A 200 3.44 -16.50 -9.46
C ASN A 200 3.24 -16.19 -7.98
N PHE A 201 1.98 -15.96 -7.62
CA PHE A 201 1.61 -15.48 -6.31
C PHE A 201 0.45 -16.29 -5.74
N GLU A 202 0.38 -16.36 -4.42
CA GLU A 202 -0.62 -17.06 -3.65
C GLU A 202 -1.27 -16.08 -2.66
N PHE A 203 -2.59 -16.02 -2.67
CA PHE A 203 -3.38 -15.30 -1.69
C PHE A 203 -4.14 -16.31 -0.83
N PHE A 204 -3.73 -16.40 0.44
CA PHE A 204 -4.21 -17.43 1.37
C PHE A 204 -5.37 -16.92 2.24
N ILE A 205 -6.45 -17.71 2.29
CA ILE A 205 -7.62 -17.50 3.15
C ILE A 205 -7.63 -18.62 4.17
N ARG A 206 -7.40 -18.26 5.44
CA ARG A 206 -7.30 -19.19 6.56
C ARG A 206 -8.64 -19.90 6.81
N ARG A 207 -8.55 -21.13 7.30
CA ARG A 207 -9.69 -21.91 7.80
C ARG A 207 -10.55 -21.10 8.78
N GLY A 208 -11.86 -21.12 8.56
CA GLY A 208 -12.85 -20.45 9.38
C GLY A 208 -12.96 -18.94 9.18
N ASP A 209 -12.14 -18.34 8.30
CA ASP A 209 -12.28 -16.92 7.99
C ASP A 209 -13.52 -16.68 7.13
N THR A 210 -14.42 -15.84 7.64
CA THR A 210 -15.72 -15.54 7.05
C THR A 210 -15.93 -14.04 6.85
N ASN A 211 -14.97 -13.19 7.23
CA ASN A 211 -15.08 -11.74 7.09
C ASN A 211 -14.70 -11.31 5.67
N TRP A 212 -15.58 -11.60 4.71
CA TRP A 212 -15.35 -11.31 3.29
C TRP A 212 -15.06 -9.86 2.97
N LEU A 213 -15.60 -8.92 3.76
CA LEU A 213 -15.32 -7.50 3.59
C LEU A 213 -13.84 -7.19 3.84
N GLU A 214 -13.27 -7.69 4.94
CA GLU A 214 -11.84 -7.52 5.21
C GLU A 214 -11.00 -8.33 4.21
N ILE A 215 -11.40 -9.56 3.87
CA ILE A 215 -10.73 -10.38 2.85
C ILE A 215 -10.58 -9.61 1.54
N GLN A 216 -11.66 -9.00 1.06
CA GLN A 216 -11.67 -8.16 -0.13
C GLN A 216 -10.75 -6.94 -0.01
N LYS A 217 -10.82 -6.19 1.10
CA LYS A 217 -9.96 -5.02 1.32
C LYS A 217 -8.48 -5.36 1.25
N ASP A 218 -8.06 -6.45 1.90
CA ASP A 218 -6.67 -6.92 1.81
C ASP A 218 -6.33 -7.38 0.39
N PHE A 219 -7.18 -8.17 -0.26
CA PHE A 219 -6.93 -8.59 -1.65
C PHE A 219 -6.73 -7.39 -2.59
N GLY A 220 -7.46 -6.30 -2.36
CA GLY A 220 -7.26 -5.02 -3.05
C GLY A 220 -5.92 -4.33 -2.74
N LYS A 221 -5.40 -4.42 -1.51
CA LYS A 221 -4.04 -3.92 -1.16
C LYS A 221 -2.97 -4.79 -1.80
N TYR A 222 -3.12 -6.11 -1.68
CA TYR A 222 -2.26 -7.11 -2.27
C TYR A 222 -2.13 -6.93 -3.79
N GLY A 223 -3.23 -6.83 -4.51
CA GLY A 223 -3.19 -6.61 -5.96
C GLY A 223 -2.58 -5.26 -6.38
N ARG A 224 -2.70 -4.20 -5.55
CA ARG A 224 -1.97 -2.93 -5.77
C ARG A 224 -0.47 -3.10 -5.61
N HIS A 225 -0.03 -3.82 -4.57
CA HIS A 225 1.38 -4.15 -4.36
C HIS A 225 1.97 -4.93 -5.54
N LEU A 226 1.30 -5.98 -6.01
CA LEU A 226 1.77 -6.81 -7.12
C LEU A 226 1.99 -6.03 -8.43
N ARG A 227 1.25 -4.94 -8.65
CA ARG A 227 1.41 -4.07 -9.84
C ARG A 227 2.45 -2.96 -9.65
N GLY A 228 2.86 -2.67 -8.43
CA GLY A 228 3.72 -1.52 -8.12
C GLY A 228 3.05 -0.16 -8.34
N PHE A 229 1.72 -0.07 -8.22
CA PHE A 229 0.98 1.17 -8.45
C PHE A 229 1.06 2.10 -7.23
N LYS A 230 1.49 3.35 -7.43
CA LYS A 230 1.30 4.47 -6.49
C LYS A 230 0.09 5.29 -6.97
N HIS A 231 -1.10 5.14 -6.36
CA HIS A 231 -2.22 6.02 -6.73
C HIS A 231 -1.96 7.44 -6.18
N PRO A 232 -2.31 8.53 -6.90
CA PRO A 232 -2.28 9.90 -6.37
C PRO A 232 -3.11 10.15 -5.09
N ALA A 233 -3.89 9.16 -4.64
CA ALA A 233 -4.70 9.18 -3.42
C ALA A 233 -4.13 8.22 -2.35
N ASP A 234 -3.17 7.36 -2.72
CA ASP A 234 -2.37 6.52 -1.83
C ASP A 234 -1.13 7.29 -1.34
N LEU A 235 -1.28 8.61 -1.10
CA LEU A 235 -0.24 9.59 -0.81
C LEU A 235 0.68 9.25 0.38
N GLY A 236 0.42 8.19 1.15
CA GLY A 236 1.22 7.88 2.34
C GLY A 236 1.69 6.44 2.52
N SER A 237 1.42 5.50 1.60
CA SER A 237 1.85 4.10 1.82
C SER A 237 3.26 3.77 1.31
N THR A 238 3.93 4.69 0.62
CA THR A 238 5.27 4.41 0.10
C THR A 238 6.32 4.97 1.03
N ILE A 239 6.96 4.07 1.78
CA ILE A 239 8.28 4.34 2.36
C ILE A 239 9.18 4.78 1.20
N GLU A 240 9.51 6.06 1.14
CA GLU A 240 10.44 6.58 0.15
C GLU A 240 11.86 6.26 0.62
N LEU A 241 12.44 5.21 0.03
CA LEU A 241 13.79 4.79 0.35
C LEU A 241 14.79 5.87 -0.10
N GLY A 242 15.76 6.19 0.76
CA GLY A 242 16.84 7.13 0.44
C GLY A 242 16.53 8.63 0.60
N THR A 243 15.30 9.04 0.97
CA THR A 243 14.89 10.47 1.01
C THR A 243 15.23 11.21 2.32
N HIS A 244 16.09 10.62 3.17
CA HIS A 244 16.40 11.07 4.54
C HIS A 244 15.17 11.18 5.47
N GLU A 245 13.99 10.78 5.01
CA GLU A 245 12.80 10.67 5.84
C GLU A 245 12.96 9.54 6.86
N LYS A 246 12.43 9.78 8.05
CA LYS A 246 12.47 8.80 9.13
C LYS A 246 11.39 7.75 8.90
N SER A 247 11.74 6.49 8.98
CA SER A 247 10.81 5.36 8.96
C SER A 247 11.20 4.28 9.97
N TYR A 248 10.21 3.50 10.38
CA TYR A 248 10.30 2.51 11.45
C TYR A 248 9.63 1.21 11.05
N PHE A 249 10.16 0.09 11.53
CA PHE A 249 9.38 -1.14 11.55
C PHE A 249 9.41 -1.78 12.93
N LEU A 250 8.29 -2.42 13.29
CA LEU A 250 8.15 -3.12 14.56
C LEU A 250 8.47 -4.60 14.37
N SER A 251 9.48 -5.09 15.08
CA SER A 251 9.81 -6.52 15.13
C SER A 251 8.82 -7.26 16.02
N LEU A 252 7.95 -8.08 15.44
CA LEU A 252 7.03 -8.92 16.21
C LEU A 252 7.79 -10.13 16.79
N THR A 253 7.62 -10.35 18.09
CA THR A 253 8.29 -11.42 18.85
C THR A 253 7.32 -12.48 19.37
N CYS A 254 6.07 -12.48 18.86
CA CYS A 254 5.07 -13.47 19.20
C CYS A 254 5.37 -14.82 18.54
N ARG A 255 4.94 -15.90 19.18
CA ARG A 255 5.07 -17.26 18.63
C ARG A 255 3.95 -17.59 17.66
N ASP A 256 2.81 -16.92 17.83
CA ASP A 256 1.66 -16.87 16.93
C ASP A 256 1.15 -15.42 16.88
N VAL A 257 0.89 -14.89 15.69
CA VAL A 257 0.42 -13.52 15.47
C VAL A 257 -0.90 -13.24 16.18
N ASN A 258 -1.75 -14.26 16.39
CA ASN A 258 -2.99 -14.09 17.17
C ASN A 258 -2.74 -13.55 18.59
N GLU A 259 -1.57 -13.83 19.18
CA GLU A 259 -1.16 -13.27 20.49
C GLU A 259 -1.05 -11.73 20.44
N CYS A 260 -0.66 -11.18 19.29
CA CYS A 260 -0.50 -9.74 19.12
C CYS A 260 -1.77 -9.05 18.60
N VAL A 261 -2.74 -9.76 18.02
CA VAL A 261 -3.95 -9.14 17.42
C VAL A 261 -4.66 -8.16 18.37
N PRO A 262 -4.92 -8.50 19.66
CA PRO A 262 -5.60 -7.58 20.59
C PRO A 262 -4.86 -6.26 20.83
N ILE A 263 -3.54 -6.24 20.64
CA ILE A 263 -2.69 -5.07 20.88
C ILE A 263 -2.12 -4.48 19.58
N LEU A 264 -2.39 -5.09 18.42
CA LEU A 264 -1.72 -4.79 17.15
C LEU A 264 -1.94 -3.33 16.74
N GLU A 265 -3.17 -2.83 16.88
CA GLU A 265 -3.51 -1.44 16.61
C GLU A 265 -2.69 -0.46 17.47
N LYS A 266 -2.48 -0.79 18.74
CA LYS A 266 -1.75 0.07 19.68
C LYS A 266 -0.24 0.05 19.44
N ILE A 267 0.33 -1.13 19.16
CA ILE A 267 1.78 -1.27 18.94
C ILE A 267 2.22 -0.77 17.56
N SER A 268 1.30 -0.73 16.58
CA SER A 268 1.57 -0.27 15.20
C SER A 268 1.59 1.26 15.06
N ARG A 269 1.37 2.03 16.14
CA ARG A 269 1.31 3.50 16.10
C ARG A 269 2.67 4.10 15.80
N GLY A 270 2.75 4.95 14.77
CA GLY A 270 4.01 5.54 14.33
C GLY A 270 4.96 4.56 13.62
N ILE A 271 4.48 3.36 13.30
CA ILE A 271 5.23 2.31 12.60
C ILE A 271 4.90 2.34 11.11
N ASP A 272 5.90 2.09 10.27
CA ASP A 272 5.76 2.10 8.80
C ASP A 272 5.72 0.69 8.19
N ALA A 273 6.17 -0.34 8.92
CA ALA A 273 6.06 -1.75 8.53
C ALA A 273 6.07 -2.69 9.75
N LEU A 274 5.50 -3.89 9.61
CA LEU A 274 5.54 -4.94 10.62
C LEU A 274 6.51 -6.04 10.18
N GLU A 275 7.51 -6.34 10.99
CA GLU A 275 8.41 -7.47 10.72
C GLU A 275 7.87 -8.74 11.37
N LEU A 276 7.52 -9.72 10.52
CA LEU A 276 7.25 -11.09 10.92
C LEU A 276 8.58 -11.84 11.03
N ARG A 277 9.02 -12.08 12.26
CA ARG A 277 10.20 -12.92 12.57
C ARG A 277 9.80 -14.40 12.51
N VAL A 278 9.93 -14.98 11.32
CA VAL A 278 9.54 -16.38 11.04
C VAL A 278 10.32 -17.35 11.92
N ASP A 279 11.55 -17.00 12.26
CA ASP A 279 12.40 -17.79 13.15
C ASP A 279 11.93 -17.82 14.61
N LEU A 280 11.08 -16.86 15.04
CA LEU A 280 10.52 -16.81 16.39
C LEU A 280 9.13 -17.43 16.50
N LEU A 281 8.52 -17.79 15.37
CA LEU A 281 7.24 -18.48 15.33
C LEU A 281 7.37 -19.88 15.94
N GLN A 282 6.26 -20.41 16.47
CA GLN A 282 6.23 -21.77 17.01
C GLN A 282 6.45 -22.86 15.97
N SER A 283 6.27 -22.55 14.69
CA SER A 283 6.44 -23.48 13.57
C SER A 283 6.90 -22.73 12.32
N THR A 284 7.78 -23.38 11.55
CA THR A 284 8.23 -22.91 10.24
C THR A 284 7.55 -23.67 9.09
N GLU A 285 6.47 -24.42 9.37
CA GLU A 285 5.67 -25.09 8.35
C GLU A 285 4.94 -24.07 7.45
N ASP A 286 4.87 -24.35 6.15
CA ASP A 286 4.35 -23.42 5.15
C ASP A 286 2.91 -22.97 5.45
N GLU A 287 2.02 -23.90 5.80
CA GLU A 287 0.62 -23.57 6.11
C GLU A 287 0.47 -22.70 7.36
N PHE A 288 1.33 -22.92 8.36
CA PHE A 288 1.32 -22.11 9.56
C PHE A 288 1.75 -20.67 9.22
N ILE A 289 2.85 -20.50 8.49
CA ILE A 289 3.35 -19.20 8.05
C ILE A 289 2.32 -18.46 7.19
N LYS A 290 1.67 -19.15 6.25
CA LYS A 290 0.60 -18.59 5.42
C LYS A 290 -0.55 -18.05 6.27
N SER A 291 -0.95 -18.79 7.30
CA SER A 291 -1.94 -18.35 8.27
C SER A 291 -1.48 -17.08 9.01
N GLN A 292 -0.22 -17.02 9.46
CA GLN A 292 0.33 -15.84 10.17
C GLN A 292 0.32 -14.58 9.29
N ILE A 293 0.74 -14.70 8.03
CA ILE A 293 0.70 -13.59 7.05
C ILE A 293 -0.74 -13.16 6.79
N ALA A 294 -1.66 -14.11 6.59
CA ALA A 294 -3.08 -13.80 6.39
C ALA A 294 -3.62 -12.98 7.57
N ILE A 295 -3.34 -13.39 8.81
CA ILE A 295 -3.76 -12.67 10.03
C ILE A 295 -3.18 -11.25 10.06
N LEU A 296 -1.88 -11.07 9.83
CA LEU A 296 -1.28 -9.72 9.80
C LEU A 296 -1.96 -8.82 8.78
N ARG A 297 -2.23 -9.32 7.57
CA ARG A 297 -2.91 -8.56 6.53
C ARG A 297 -4.39 -8.29 6.83
N ARG A 298 -5.06 -9.17 7.59
CA ARG A 298 -6.44 -8.94 8.07
C ARG A 298 -6.49 -7.75 9.02
N TYR A 299 -5.57 -7.70 9.98
CA TYR A 299 -5.64 -6.78 11.12
C TYR A 299 -4.72 -5.56 11.00
N SER A 300 -3.92 -5.46 9.94
CA SER A 300 -3.05 -4.32 9.66
C SER A 300 -3.08 -3.92 8.19
N SER A 301 -2.97 -2.62 7.94
CA SER A 301 -2.71 -2.08 6.60
C SER A 301 -1.23 -1.80 6.34
N LEU A 302 -0.35 -2.04 7.32
CA LEU A 302 1.07 -1.79 7.19
C LEU A 302 1.74 -2.86 6.30
N PRO A 303 2.74 -2.46 5.50
CA PRO A 303 3.65 -3.37 4.83
C PRO A 303 4.23 -4.44 5.77
N ILE A 304 4.42 -5.65 5.26
CA ILE A 304 5.05 -6.75 5.99
C ILE A 304 6.51 -6.87 5.56
N ILE A 305 7.41 -6.98 6.55
CA ILE A 305 8.78 -7.44 6.38
C ILE A 305 8.82 -8.91 6.79
N PHE A 306 9.14 -9.78 5.85
CA PHE A 306 9.34 -11.20 6.13
C PHE A 306 10.81 -11.45 6.44
N THR A 307 11.12 -11.98 7.63
CA THR A 307 12.50 -12.19 8.07
C THR A 307 12.71 -13.61 8.57
N VAL A 308 13.65 -14.33 7.95
CA VAL A 308 14.19 -15.61 8.45
C VAL A 308 15.60 -15.34 9.00
N ARG A 309 15.72 -15.13 10.32
CA ARG A 309 17.00 -14.82 10.97
C ARG A 309 17.67 -16.10 11.48
N SER A 310 18.87 -16.42 10.98
CA SER A 310 19.61 -17.62 11.41
C SER A 310 20.11 -17.50 12.85
N THR A 311 20.45 -18.63 13.47
CA THR A 311 21.16 -18.65 14.76
C THR A 311 22.52 -17.94 14.73
N SER A 312 23.31 -18.10 13.66
CA SER A 312 24.61 -17.40 13.48
C SER A 312 24.47 -15.88 13.44
N GLN A 313 23.34 -15.36 12.96
CA GLN A 313 23.02 -13.93 12.89
C GLN A 313 22.14 -13.43 14.04
N GLY A 314 21.97 -14.23 15.11
CA GLY A 314 21.30 -13.82 16.34
C GLY A 314 19.78 -14.06 16.36
N GLY A 315 19.25 -14.89 15.47
CA GLY A 315 17.88 -15.39 15.47
C GLY A 315 17.76 -16.79 16.03
N SER A 316 16.66 -17.45 15.73
CA SER A 316 16.35 -18.81 16.21
C SER A 316 16.19 -19.85 15.09
N PHE A 317 16.42 -19.47 13.83
CA PHE A 317 16.30 -20.41 12.71
C PHE A 317 17.55 -21.29 12.62
N ALA A 318 17.38 -22.57 12.96
CA ALA A 318 18.41 -23.61 12.87
C ALA A 318 18.28 -24.48 11.61
N GLY A 319 17.49 -24.05 10.61
CA GLY A 319 17.32 -24.78 9.36
C GLY A 319 18.47 -24.60 8.37
N THR A 320 18.43 -25.34 7.27
CA THR A 320 19.43 -25.29 6.20
C THR A 320 19.26 -24.08 5.28
N ASP A 321 20.28 -23.74 4.49
CA ASP A 321 20.20 -22.73 3.43
C ASP A 321 19.07 -23.06 2.43
N GLN A 322 18.89 -24.34 2.09
CA GLN A 322 17.78 -24.79 1.25
C GLN A 322 16.41 -24.46 1.85
N ARG A 323 16.21 -24.74 3.15
CA ARG A 323 14.94 -24.43 3.80
C ARG A 323 14.72 -22.92 3.91
N ALA A 324 15.75 -22.13 4.19
CA ALA A 324 15.67 -20.68 4.17
C ALA A 324 15.29 -20.15 2.78
N HIS A 325 15.87 -20.72 1.72
CA HIS A 325 15.54 -20.39 0.33
C HIS A 325 14.06 -20.69 0.01
N GLU A 326 13.54 -21.85 0.38
CA GLU A 326 12.12 -22.20 0.21
C GLU A 326 11.19 -21.20 0.92
N LEU A 327 11.51 -20.84 2.17
CA LEU A 327 10.75 -19.85 2.93
C LEU A 327 10.78 -18.46 2.30
N ASN A 328 11.94 -18.04 1.77
CA ASN A 328 12.08 -16.77 1.06
C ASN A 328 11.27 -16.76 -0.25
N ARG A 329 11.24 -17.88 -0.99
CA ARG A 329 10.36 -18.02 -2.17
C ARG A 329 8.89 -17.99 -1.79
N LEU A 330 8.51 -18.66 -0.68
CA LEU A 330 7.15 -18.61 -0.15
C LEU A 330 6.75 -17.17 0.17
N ALA A 331 7.62 -16.37 0.80
CA ALA A 331 7.35 -14.97 1.10
C ALA A 331 7.05 -14.13 -0.15
N ILE A 332 7.85 -14.29 -1.21
CA ILE A 332 7.62 -13.63 -2.51
C ILE A 332 6.28 -14.06 -3.10
N ARG A 333 5.96 -15.37 -3.07
CA ARG A 333 4.66 -15.88 -3.54
C ARG A 333 3.50 -15.29 -2.75
N LEU A 334 3.66 -15.09 -1.44
CA LEU A 334 2.68 -14.42 -0.58
C LEU A 334 2.65 -12.90 -0.74
N GLY A 335 3.43 -12.35 -1.68
CA GLY A 335 3.43 -10.95 -2.09
C GLY A 335 3.77 -9.99 -0.95
N VAL A 336 4.69 -10.37 -0.04
CA VAL A 336 5.13 -9.49 1.04
C VAL A 336 5.84 -8.25 0.47
N GLU A 337 5.63 -7.11 1.10
CA GLU A 337 6.15 -5.84 0.61
C GLU A 337 7.68 -5.78 0.76
N PHE A 338 8.22 -6.37 1.83
CA PHE A 338 9.66 -6.49 2.08
C PHE A 338 10.06 -7.91 2.46
N LEU A 339 11.23 -8.32 1.98
CA LEU A 339 11.89 -9.58 2.35
C LEU A 339 13.30 -9.29 2.86
N ASP A 340 13.63 -9.76 4.07
CA ASP A 340 14.98 -9.71 4.63
C ASP A 340 15.75 -10.98 4.25
N LEU A 341 16.74 -10.82 3.38
CA LEU A 341 17.60 -11.86 2.81
C LEU A 341 19.01 -11.72 3.41
N GLU A 342 19.45 -12.70 4.19
CA GLU A 342 20.78 -12.62 4.81
C GLU A 342 21.91 -12.77 3.79
N SER A 343 22.96 -11.97 3.97
CA SER A 343 24.15 -11.95 3.12
C SER A 343 25.07 -13.16 3.33
N GLN A 344 24.73 -14.08 4.22
CA GLN A 344 25.50 -15.31 4.47
C GLN A 344 24.97 -16.51 3.68
N TRP A 345 23.73 -16.44 3.19
CA TRP A 345 23.16 -17.51 2.36
C TRP A 345 23.95 -17.67 1.07
N SER A 346 23.91 -18.86 0.47
CA SER A 346 24.71 -19.14 -0.73
C SER A 346 24.43 -18.15 -1.85
N GLU A 347 25.42 -17.93 -2.71
CA GLU A 347 25.27 -17.03 -3.85
C GLU A 347 24.13 -17.46 -4.77
N TYR A 348 23.94 -18.78 -4.97
CA TYR A 348 22.81 -19.35 -5.68
C TYR A 348 21.46 -18.91 -5.05
N SER A 349 21.28 -19.15 -3.75
CA SER A 349 20.06 -18.77 -3.04
C SER A 349 19.78 -17.27 -3.15
N ARG A 350 20.80 -16.43 -2.99
CA ARG A 350 20.64 -14.98 -3.11
C ARG A 350 20.29 -14.54 -4.53
N ASN A 351 20.98 -15.05 -5.54
CA ASN A 351 20.75 -14.69 -6.93
C ASN A 351 19.37 -15.10 -7.42
N GLU A 352 18.88 -16.28 -7.05
CA GLU A 352 17.54 -16.73 -7.42
C GLU A 352 16.47 -15.82 -6.81
N ILE A 353 16.55 -15.52 -5.51
CA ILE A 353 15.60 -14.63 -4.82
C ILE A 353 15.64 -13.22 -5.40
N LEU A 354 16.82 -12.66 -5.65
CA LEU A 354 16.97 -11.33 -6.26
C LEU A 354 16.45 -11.27 -7.70
N SER A 355 16.44 -12.40 -8.42
CA SER A 355 15.87 -12.48 -9.77
C SER A 355 14.36 -12.76 -9.77
N SER A 356 13.85 -13.49 -8.78
CA SER A 356 12.45 -13.91 -8.68
C SER A 356 11.57 -13.01 -7.80
N ARG A 357 12.16 -12.00 -7.14
CA ARG A 357 11.54 -11.05 -6.19
C ARG A 357 10.23 -10.36 -6.62
N GLY A 358 9.92 -10.31 -7.91
CA GLY A 358 8.76 -9.58 -8.42
C GLY A 358 8.75 -8.12 -7.94
N ARG A 359 7.70 -7.72 -7.22
CA ARG A 359 7.55 -6.37 -6.63
C ARG A 359 8.00 -6.25 -5.17
N SER A 360 8.36 -7.36 -4.51
CA SER A 360 8.90 -7.32 -3.17
C SER A 360 10.22 -6.53 -3.15
N LYS A 361 10.38 -5.70 -2.12
CA LYS A 361 11.61 -4.96 -1.84
C LYS A 361 12.55 -5.84 -1.02
N ILE A 362 13.80 -5.98 -1.47
CA ILE A 362 14.75 -6.88 -0.84
C ILE A 362 15.66 -6.07 0.09
N ILE A 363 15.62 -6.42 1.37
CA ILE A 363 16.55 -5.98 2.40
C ILE A 363 17.64 -7.04 2.46
N VAL A 364 18.85 -6.73 2.00
CA VAL A 364 19.98 -7.65 2.17
C VAL A 364 20.67 -7.33 3.49
N SER A 365 20.72 -8.30 4.40
CA SER A 365 21.15 -8.07 5.77
C SER A 365 22.37 -8.86 6.20
N HIS A 366 23.20 -8.25 7.05
CA HIS A 366 24.31 -8.91 7.73
C HIS A 366 24.28 -8.55 9.21
N HIS A 367 24.34 -9.57 10.08
CA HIS A 367 24.46 -9.39 11.52
C HIS A 367 25.70 -10.08 12.07
N SER A 368 26.45 -9.34 12.89
CA SER A 368 27.63 -9.84 13.60
C SER A 368 27.43 -9.67 15.12
N PRO A 369 26.63 -10.52 15.78
CA PRO A 369 26.21 -10.31 17.17
C PRO A 369 27.37 -10.42 18.19
N LYS A 370 28.53 -10.95 17.79
CA LYS A 370 29.71 -11.11 18.65
C LYS A 370 30.90 -10.23 18.25
N ASP A 371 30.75 -9.42 17.20
CA ASP A 371 31.84 -8.66 16.60
C ASP A 371 31.37 -7.21 16.35
N ASN A 372 32.28 -6.24 16.46
CA ASN A 372 31.95 -4.82 16.26
C ASN A 372 32.09 -4.34 14.81
N GLY A 373 32.20 -5.28 13.87
CA GLY A 373 32.42 -5.06 12.45
C GLY A 373 33.85 -4.70 12.10
N GLY A 374 34.81 -4.84 13.02
CA GLY A 374 36.21 -4.50 12.79
C GLY A 374 36.47 -3.02 12.49
N SER A 375 37.34 -2.78 11.52
CA SER A 375 37.75 -1.45 11.05
C SER A 375 36.66 -0.75 10.22
N ALA A 376 36.90 0.51 9.86
CA ALA A 376 36.00 1.23 8.96
C ALA A 376 35.93 0.60 7.55
N GLU A 377 37.04 0.01 7.08
CA GLU A 377 37.10 -0.65 5.79
C GLU A 377 36.34 -1.98 5.80
N ASP A 378 36.45 -2.74 6.90
CA ASP A 378 35.67 -3.98 7.08
C ASP A 378 34.16 -3.69 7.03
N LEU A 379 33.70 -2.64 7.73
CA LEU A 379 32.31 -2.19 7.65
C LEU A 379 31.92 -1.78 6.22
N ARG A 380 32.78 -1.03 5.52
CA ARG A 380 32.55 -0.60 4.13
C ARG A 380 32.37 -1.81 3.22
N GLN A 381 33.20 -2.84 3.36
CA GLN A 381 33.08 -4.09 2.63
C GLN A 381 31.77 -4.82 2.93
N LEU A 382 31.30 -4.82 4.18
CA LEU A 382 29.99 -5.39 4.53
C LEU A 382 28.83 -4.65 3.85
N PHE A 383 28.89 -3.31 3.75
CA PHE A 383 27.88 -2.54 3.01
C PHE A 383 27.90 -2.87 1.51
N HIS A 384 29.06 -2.97 0.90
CA HIS A 384 29.21 -3.36 -0.52
C HIS A 384 28.75 -4.79 -0.77
N LEU A 385 29.09 -5.74 0.13
CA LEU A 385 28.59 -7.10 0.09
C LEU A 385 27.06 -7.10 0.11
N CYS A 386 26.45 -6.40 1.06
CA CYS A 386 24.99 -6.36 1.16
C CYS A 386 24.32 -5.61 -0.01
N SER A 387 25.03 -4.71 -0.71
CA SER A 387 24.49 -4.06 -1.91
C SER A 387 24.14 -5.06 -3.01
N GLN A 388 24.83 -6.22 -3.05
CA GLN A 388 24.67 -7.24 -4.08
C GLN A 388 24.75 -6.61 -5.48
N ASN A 389 25.78 -5.80 -5.70
CA ASN A 389 26.02 -5.05 -6.95
C ASN A 389 24.82 -4.17 -7.36
N GLY A 390 24.15 -3.53 -6.39
CA GLY A 390 23.03 -2.62 -6.64
C GLY A 390 21.67 -3.29 -6.83
N ARG A 391 21.57 -4.60 -6.56
CA ARG A 391 20.30 -5.35 -6.65
C ARG A 391 19.47 -5.28 -5.37
N ALA A 392 20.08 -4.92 -4.24
CA ALA A 392 19.37 -4.69 -2.98
C ALA A 392 18.65 -3.34 -2.99
N ASP A 393 17.39 -3.27 -2.54
CA ASP A 393 16.71 -1.98 -2.33
C ASP A 393 17.14 -1.33 -1.02
N ILE A 394 17.46 -2.17 -0.03
CA ILE A 394 17.92 -1.75 1.29
C ILE A 394 19.11 -2.61 1.70
N VAL A 395 20.18 -1.95 2.14
CA VAL A 395 21.33 -2.57 2.77
C VAL A 395 21.18 -2.47 4.28
N LYS A 396 21.29 -3.61 4.98
CA LYS A 396 21.14 -3.68 6.45
C LYS A 396 22.39 -4.30 7.09
N VAL A 397 23.19 -3.48 7.77
CA VAL A 397 24.38 -3.95 8.50
C VAL A 397 24.17 -3.72 9.99
N VAL A 398 24.33 -4.78 10.77
CA VAL A 398 24.14 -4.77 12.23
C VAL A 398 25.33 -5.45 12.91
N VAL A 399 26.02 -4.75 13.80
CA VAL A 399 27.18 -5.28 14.54
C VAL A 399 26.99 -5.06 16.03
N SER A 400 27.85 -5.60 16.89
CA SER A 400 27.77 -5.40 18.35
C SER A 400 28.67 -4.27 18.84
N ALA A 401 28.21 -3.50 19.84
CA ALA A 401 29.06 -2.49 20.46
C ALA A 401 29.90 -3.09 21.59
N SER A 402 31.19 -2.75 21.64
CA SER A 402 31.98 -2.84 22.87
C SER A 402 32.10 -1.47 23.55
N SER A 403 32.01 -0.38 22.78
CA SER A 403 32.09 1.00 23.27
C SER A 403 31.20 1.97 22.47
N PRO A 404 30.94 3.20 22.96
CA PRO A 404 30.22 4.22 22.19
C PRO A 404 30.90 4.61 20.86
N LYS A 405 32.24 4.42 20.75
CA LYS A 405 33.00 4.71 19.53
C LYS A 405 32.56 3.85 18.35
N ASP A 406 32.07 2.63 18.60
CA ASP A 406 31.58 1.74 17.54
C ASP A 406 30.33 2.28 16.86
N ALA A 407 29.42 2.90 17.64
CA ALA A 407 28.24 3.56 17.08
C ALA A 407 28.64 4.72 16.16
N ILE A 408 29.59 5.56 16.60
CA ILE A 408 30.10 6.68 15.80
C ILE A 408 30.76 6.17 14.51
N ARG A 409 31.62 5.14 14.60
CA ARG A 409 32.27 4.52 13.44
C ARG A 409 31.23 4.03 12.43
N MET A 410 30.24 3.26 12.89
CA MET A 410 29.14 2.77 12.03
C MET A 410 28.39 3.91 11.34
N ILE A 411 28.03 4.97 12.09
CA ILE A 411 27.31 6.14 11.54
C ILE A 411 28.15 6.84 10.46
N THR A 412 29.43 7.08 10.74
CA THR A 412 30.35 7.74 9.81
C THR A 412 30.50 6.94 8.52
N VAL A 413 30.75 5.62 8.63
CA VAL A 413 30.88 4.73 7.46
C VAL A 413 29.57 4.67 6.68
N ALA A 414 28.42 4.47 7.33
CA ALA A 414 27.13 4.41 6.67
C ALA A 414 26.79 5.69 5.88
N ASN A 415 27.21 6.85 6.38
CA ASN A 415 27.05 8.12 5.68
C ASN A 415 28.00 8.26 4.49
N SER A 416 29.26 7.81 4.60
CA SER A 416 30.23 7.89 3.49
C SER A 416 29.89 6.92 2.37
N VAL A 417 29.50 5.68 2.70
CA VAL A 417 29.22 4.66 1.68
C VAL A 417 27.97 4.93 0.87
N ARG A 418 27.05 5.78 1.35
CA ARG A 418 25.80 6.06 0.64
C ARG A 418 26.02 6.55 -0.78
N SER A 419 27.01 7.41 -1.02
CA SER A 419 27.35 7.92 -2.34
C SER A 419 28.11 6.91 -3.21
N GLU A 420 28.63 5.84 -2.62
CA GLU A 420 29.40 4.80 -3.31
C GLU A 420 28.52 3.64 -3.77
N LEU A 421 27.41 3.39 -3.04
CA LEU A 421 26.53 2.26 -3.34
C LEU A 421 25.72 2.52 -4.61
N PRO A 422 25.73 1.58 -5.57
CA PRO A 422 24.95 1.70 -6.80
C PRO A 422 23.44 1.75 -6.52
N ASN A 423 22.71 2.51 -7.34
CA ASN A 423 21.24 2.68 -7.26
C ASN A 423 20.71 3.32 -5.96
N ASN A 424 21.58 3.93 -5.14
CA ASN A 424 21.22 4.69 -3.93
C ASN A 424 20.23 3.95 -3.02
N PRO A 425 20.60 2.76 -2.49
CA PRO A 425 19.70 1.95 -1.69
C PRO A 425 19.36 2.64 -0.36
N GLY A 426 18.27 2.22 0.26
CA GLY A 426 18.04 2.50 1.68
C GLY A 426 19.16 1.89 2.52
N ILE A 427 19.56 2.56 3.60
CA ILE A 427 20.59 2.05 4.52
C ILE A 427 20.02 1.93 5.92
N ILE A 428 20.08 0.71 6.48
CA ILE A 428 19.87 0.40 7.90
C ILE A 428 21.24 0.07 8.50
N SER A 429 21.76 0.95 9.35
CA SER A 429 23.09 0.80 9.96
C SER A 429 22.99 0.86 11.48
N LEU A 430 23.14 -0.29 12.14
CA LEU A 430 22.87 -0.41 13.57
C LEU A 430 24.02 -1.05 14.32
N VAL A 431 24.12 -0.67 15.59
CA VAL A 431 25.00 -1.30 16.56
C VAL A 431 24.17 -1.78 17.73
N MET A 432 24.32 -3.05 18.10
CA MET A 432 23.61 -3.72 19.18
C MET A 432 24.18 -3.32 20.55
N GLY A 433 23.40 -3.55 21.60
CA GLY A 433 23.81 -3.27 22.99
C GLY A 433 23.59 -1.81 23.40
N ASN A 434 23.81 -1.51 24.68
CA ASN A 434 23.51 -0.19 25.27
C ASN A 434 24.33 0.93 24.64
N HIS A 435 25.61 0.70 24.36
CA HIS A 435 26.49 1.66 23.67
C HIS A 435 26.06 1.92 22.22
N GLY A 436 25.29 1.00 21.61
CA GLY A 436 24.82 1.11 20.23
C GLY A 436 23.58 1.98 20.04
N LYS A 437 22.89 2.42 21.11
CA LYS A 437 21.62 3.18 21.03
C LYS A 437 21.70 4.41 20.12
N LEU A 438 22.83 5.13 20.09
CA LEU A 438 23.01 6.29 19.22
C LEU A 438 22.86 5.94 17.73
N SER A 439 23.31 4.75 17.31
CA SER A 439 23.12 4.30 15.90
C SER A 439 21.64 4.21 15.52
N ARG A 440 20.77 3.76 16.43
CA ARG A 440 19.31 3.70 16.22
C ARG A 440 18.70 5.09 16.10
N VAL A 441 19.17 6.02 16.93
CA VAL A 441 18.73 7.43 16.90
C VAL A 441 19.10 8.09 15.57
N MET A 442 20.31 7.83 15.07
CA MET A 442 20.83 8.42 13.84
C MET A 442 20.29 7.75 12.56
N ASN A 443 20.00 6.44 12.61
CA ASN A 443 19.44 5.70 11.47
C ASN A 443 18.08 6.26 11.07
N ARG A 444 17.89 6.61 9.80
CA ARG A 444 16.64 7.20 9.29
C ARG A 444 15.77 6.20 8.51
N THR A 445 16.37 5.24 7.81
CA THR A 445 15.64 4.27 7.01
C THR A 445 15.21 3.10 7.88
N LEU A 446 13.92 2.83 7.98
CA LEU A 446 13.36 1.60 8.54
C LEU A 446 14.09 1.13 9.82
N THR A 447 14.18 2.00 10.82
CA THR A 447 14.82 1.66 12.08
C THR A 447 13.98 0.58 12.79
N PRO A 448 14.53 -0.60 13.12
CA PRO A 448 13.84 -1.60 13.92
C PRO A 448 13.60 -1.08 15.34
N VAL A 449 12.35 -1.13 15.76
CA VAL A 449 11.90 -0.70 17.08
C VAL A 449 11.19 -1.82 17.83
N THR A 450 11.02 -1.61 19.14
CA THR A 450 10.18 -2.44 20.01
C THR A 450 8.99 -1.64 20.54
N HIS A 451 8.10 -2.30 21.28
CA HIS A 451 7.00 -1.65 21.98
C HIS A 451 6.87 -2.24 23.40
N PRO A 452 6.62 -1.44 24.46
CA PRO A 452 6.53 -1.95 25.84
C PRO A 452 5.50 -3.06 26.09
N LEU A 453 4.47 -3.14 25.24
CA LEU A 453 3.44 -4.19 25.30
C LEU A 453 3.87 -5.52 24.67
N LEU A 454 4.98 -5.53 23.92
CA LEU A 454 5.61 -6.77 23.49
C LEU A 454 6.43 -7.27 24.68
N GLY A 455 5.93 -8.28 25.39
CA GLY A 455 6.56 -8.82 26.61
C GLY A 455 7.97 -9.41 26.40
N ARG A 456 8.49 -9.43 25.17
CA ARG A 456 9.86 -9.81 24.81
C ARG A 456 10.48 -8.77 23.88
N ILE A 457 11.75 -8.49 24.10
CA ILE A 457 12.55 -7.61 23.22
C ILE A 457 13.28 -8.50 22.20
N ALA A 458 13.26 -8.12 20.91
CA ALA A 458 13.84 -8.93 19.84
C ALA A 458 15.39 -8.88 19.78
N ALA A 459 16.01 -7.80 20.30
CA ALA A 459 17.46 -7.63 20.36
C ALA A 459 17.89 -6.67 21.48
N PRO A 460 19.08 -6.85 22.10
CA PRO A 460 19.59 -5.93 23.13
C PRO A 460 19.72 -4.48 22.65
N GLY A 461 19.31 -3.54 23.49
CA GLY A 461 19.39 -2.11 23.20
C GLY A 461 18.34 -1.59 22.21
N GLN A 462 17.29 -2.37 21.91
CA GLN A 462 16.14 -1.87 21.15
C GLN A 462 15.46 -0.70 21.88
N MET A 463 14.95 0.23 21.08
CA MET A 463 14.28 1.45 21.53
C MET A 463 12.89 1.48 20.91
N SER A 464 11.92 2.05 21.62
CA SER A 464 10.61 2.37 21.02
C SER A 464 10.72 3.57 20.09
N VAL A 465 9.69 3.81 19.26
CA VAL A 465 9.58 5.05 18.46
C VAL A 465 9.68 6.27 19.35
N SER A 466 8.99 6.25 20.51
CA SER A 466 9.00 7.36 21.46
C SER A 466 10.40 7.63 22.01
N ASP A 467 11.17 6.59 22.34
CA ASP A 467 12.53 6.76 22.86
C ASP A 467 13.44 7.41 21.82
N ILE A 468 13.34 6.95 20.56
CA ILE A 468 14.14 7.49 19.44
C ILE A 468 13.77 8.96 19.17
N GLU A 469 12.48 9.29 19.11
CA GLU A 469 12.02 10.65 18.84
C GLU A 469 12.35 11.62 19.97
N ASN A 470 12.24 11.18 21.22
CA ASN A 470 12.68 11.96 22.36
C ASN A 470 14.18 12.24 22.28
N ALA A 471 15.00 11.21 22.05
CA ALA A 471 16.45 11.38 21.89
C ALA A 471 16.81 12.30 20.72
N ARG A 472 16.12 12.17 19.57
CA ARG A 472 16.31 13.08 18.42
C ARG A 472 15.96 14.52 18.76
N THR A 473 14.91 14.74 19.54
CA THR A 473 14.52 16.08 19.98
C THR A 473 15.56 16.65 20.93
N THR A 474 16.00 15.87 21.93
CA THR A 474 17.04 16.27 22.89
C THR A 474 18.37 16.61 22.20
N LEU A 475 18.76 15.85 21.18
CA LEU A 475 19.98 16.08 20.41
C LEU A 475 19.84 17.14 19.31
N GLY A 476 18.68 17.79 19.17
CA GLY A 476 18.43 18.79 18.11
C GLY A 476 18.33 18.21 16.69
N LEU A 477 18.26 16.88 16.55
CA LEU A 477 18.14 16.17 15.27
C LEU A 477 16.73 16.24 14.67
N THR A 478 15.75 16.65 15.48
CA THR A 478 14.38 16.96 15.07
C THR A 478 13.94 18.23 15.78
N GLN A 479 13.56 19.25 15.00
CA GLN A 479 13.06 20.51 15.55
C GLN A 479 11.56 20.43 15.79
N LYS A 480 11.12 20.89 16.96
CA LYS A 480 9.71 21.19 17.20
C LYS A 480 9.27 22.27 16.23
N ARG A 481 8.08 22.10 15.65
CA ARG A 481 7.49 23.03 14.69
C ARG A 481 6.11 23.47 15.17
N LYS A 482 5.77 24.70 14.84
CA LYS A 482 4.49 25.34 15.11
C LYS A 482 3.61 25.28 13.87
N PHE A 483 2.42 24.74 14.02
CA PHE A 483 1.36 24.72 13.02
C PHE A 483 0.21 25.59 13.50
N VAL A 484 -0.48 26.23 12.57
CA VAL A 484 -1.56 27.17 12.91
C VAL A 484 -2.75 27.06 11.97
N ILE A 485 -3.92 27.47 12.44
CA ILE A 485 -5.03 27.86 11.56
C ILE A 485 -5.16 29.38 11.55
N PHE A 486 -5.06 29.97 10.35
CA PHE A 486 -5.32 31.40 10.13
C PHE A 486 -6.76 31.64 9.65
N GLY A 487 -7.36 32.74 10.09
CA GLY A 487 -8.69 33.20 9.71
C GLY A 487 -9.41 33.81 10.90
N SER A 488 -10.62 34.34 10.67
CA SER A 488 -11.43 34.89 11.75
C SER A 488 -12.92 34.63 11.50
N PRO A 489 -13.67 34.05 12.47
CA PRO A 489 -13.20 33.48 13.74
C PRO A 489 -12.70 32.03 13.60
N VAL A 490 -11.65 31.65 14.34
CA VAL A 490 -11.08 30.27 14.33
C VAL A 490 -10.97 29.62 15.70
N ARG A 491 -11.31 30.32 16.78
CA ARG A 491 -11.23 29.82 18.17
C ARG A 491 -11.93 28.47 18.39
N LEU A 492 -13.07 28.25 17.72
CA LEU A 492 -13.87 27.02 17.84
C LEU A 492 -13.61 26.01 16.71
N SER A 493 -12.57 26.22 15.90
CA SER A 493 -12.21 25.28 14.84
C SER A 493 -11.88 23.90 15.42
N PRO A 494 -12.31 22.81 14.77
CA PRO A 494 -11.90 21.45 15.16
C PRO A 494 -10.45 21.13 14.74
N SER A 495 -9.82 21.93 13.88
CA SER A 495 -8.49 21.67 13.31
C SER A 495 -7.38 21.50 14.36
N PRO A 496 -7.31 22.31 15.45
CA PRO A 496 -6.35 22.07 16.52
C PRO A 496 -6.52 20.72 17.21
N ASN A 497 -7.75 20.23 17.42
CA ASN A 497 -7.94 18.88 17.98
C ASN A 497 -7.49 17.81 16.98
N LEU A 498 -7.84 17.98 15.71
CA LEU A 498 -7.47 17.07 14.61
C LEU A 498 -5.95 16.87 14.54
N HIS A 499 -5.19 17.95 14.36
CA HIS A 499 -3.76 17.86 14.12
C HIS A 499 -2.97 17.48 15.38
N ASN A 500 -3.33 18.02 16.55
CA ASN A 500 -2.66 17.62 17.80
C ASN A 500 -2.93 16.15 18.16
N THR A 501 -4.11 15.62 17.84
CA THR A 501 -4.40 14.18 17.99
C THR A 501 -3.47 13.36 17.10
N GLY A 502 -3.32 13.74 15.82
CA GLY A 502 -2.42 13.07 14.89
C GLY A 502 -0.95 13.17 15.30
N PHE A 503 -0.47 14.35 15.70
CA PHE A 503 0.91 14.55 16.14
C PHE A 503 1.23 13.70 17.38
N LYS A 504 0.34 13.70 18.37
CA LYS A 504 0.49 12.86 19.57
C LYS A 504 0.50 11.38 19.22
N HIS A 505 -0.38 10.95 18.32
CA HIS A 505 -0.48 9.54 17.92
C HIS A 505 0.78 9.04 17.19
N LEU A 506 1.44 9.91 16.41
CA LEU A 506 2.67 9.59 15.68
C LEU A 506 3.96 10.03 16.42
N HIS A 507 3.86 10.38 17.71
CA HIS A 507 5.00 10.82 18.54
C HIS A 507 5.76 12.05 17.99
N TYR A 508 5.07 12.93 17.26
CA TYR A 508 5.62 14.22 16.86
C TYR A 508 5.55 15.22 18.02
N SER A 509 6.63 15.99 18.21
CA SER A 509 6.71 17.08 19.19
C SER A 509 6.04 18.38 18.73
N HIS A 510 5.47 18.39 17.52
CA HIS A 510 4.80 19.53 16.91
C HIS A 510 3.56 19.97 17.70
N HIS A 511 3.19 21.24 17.54
CA HIS A 511 1.99 21.79 18.17
C HIS A 511 1.15 22.55 17.14
N TYR A 512 -0.17 22.42 17.23
CA TYR A 512 -1.14 23.12 16.39
C TYR A 512 -2.02 24.06 17.23
N GLU A 513 -2.12 25.32 16.86
CA GLU A 513 -2.93 26.32 17.59
C GLU A 513 -3.76 27.24 16.67
N PRO A 514 -4.85 27.85 17.16
CA PRO A 514 -5.55 28.90 16.44
C PRO A 514 -4.75 30.20 16.42
N HIS A 515 -4.75 30.89 15.28
CA HIS A 515 -4.27 32.26 15.14
C HIS A 515 -5.38 33.10 14.51
N ASP A 516 -6.20 33.71 15.37
CA ASP A 516 -7.42 34.42 14.96
C ASP A 516 -7.06 35.80 14.40
N THR A 517 -7.12 35.92 13.08
CA THR A 517 -6.76 37.13 12.34
C THR A 517 -7.42 37.14 10.95
N ASP A 518 -7.78 38.32 10.49
CA ASP A 518 -8.15 38.60 9.10
C ASP A 518 -7.10 39.48 8.38
N ASP A 519 -6.01 39.85 9.08
CA ASP A 519 -4.89 40.62 8.53
C ASP A 519 -3.85 39.70 7.88
N ILE A 520 -3.64 39.89 6.58
CA ILE A 520 -2.65 39.13 5.82
C ILE A 520 -1.21 39.44 6.27
N ASN A 521 -0.94 40.62 6.83
CA ASN A 521 0.40 40.98 7.27
C ASN A 521 0.83 40.16 8.49
N GLU A 522 -0.09 39.86 9.41
CA GLU A 522 0.16 38.96 10.54
C GLU A 522 0.48 37.54 10.07
N VAL A 523 -0.25 37.04 9.06
CA VAL A 523 0.03 35.75 8.42
C VAL A 523 1.47 35.72 7.88
N ILE A 524 1.87 36.74 7.12
CA ILE A 524 3.21 36.83 6.52
C ILE A 524 4.30 36.81 7.60
N LYS A 525 4.07 37.51 8.71
CA LYS A 525 5.01 37.52 9.85
C LYS A 525 5.20 36.13 10.45
N VAL A 526 4.11 35.37 10.63
CA VAL A 526 4.16 34.03 11.24
C VAL A 526 4.77 32.99 10.29
N ILE A 527 4.38 32.96 9.01
CA ILE A 527 4.87 31.93 8.07
C ILE A 527 6.38 32.03 7.79
N ARG A 528 6.99 33.20 8.05
CA ARG A 528 8.43 33.43 7.92
C ARG A 528 9.24 33.01 9.16
N GLN A 529 8.60 32.66 10.28
CA GLN A 529 9.31 32.23 11.49
C GLN A 529 10.09 30.93 11.27
N ALA A 530 11.21 30.79 11.95
CA ALA A 530 12.08 29.62 11.81
C ALA A 530 11.35 28.32 12.22
N ASP A 531 10.59 28.37 13.31
CA ASP A 531 9.82 27.24 13.86
C ASP A 531 8.49 26.96 13.14
N PHE A 532 8.09 27.78 12.16
CA PHE A 532 6.89 27.52 11.35
C PHE A 532 6.99 26.15 10.64
N GLY A 533 5.96 25.33 10.79
CA GLY A 533 5.85 24.00 10.18
C GLY A 533 4.86 23.93 9.01
N GLY A 534 3.84 24.77 9.01
CA GLY A 534 2.74 24.76 8.04
C GLY A 534 1.48 25.39 8.65
N ALA A 535 0.48 25.67 7.82
CA ALA A 535 -0.77 26.25 8.30
C ALA A 535 -1.99 25.82 7.50
N SER A 536 -3.13 25.68 8.18
CA SER A 536 -4.42 25.75 7.51
C SER A 536 -4.83 27.22 7.38
N VAL A 537 -5.54 27.56 6.32
CA VAL A 537 -6.07 28.90 6.07
C VAL A 537 -7.56 28.77 5.85
N THR A 538 -8.35 29.57 6.57
CA THR A 538 -9.80 29.65 6.40
C THR A 538 -10.26 31.07 6.05
N ILE A 539 -11.56 31.29 5.97
CA ILE A 539 -12.18 32.58 5.70
C ILE A 539 -11.63 33.64 6.68
N PRO A 540 -11.33 34.87 6.23
CA PRO A 540 -11.47 35.40 4.87
C PRO A 540 -10.18 35.32 4.01
N LEU A 541 -9.14 34.60 4.45
CA LEU A 541 -7.78 34.73 3.92
C LEU A 541 -7.44 33.84 2.72
N LYS A 542 -8.29 32.85 2.39
CA LYS A 542 -7.98 31.81 1.38
C LYS A 542 -7.63 32.33 -0.01
N GLU A 543 -8.25 33.43 -0.43
CA GLU A 543 -8.03 34.01 -1.77
C GLU A 543 -6.78 34.90 -1.83
N LYS A 544 -6.40 35.52 -0.71
CA LYS A 544 -5.29 36.49 -0.63
C LYS A 544 -3.93 35.85 -0.35
N VAL A 545 -3.92 34.79 0.47
CA VAL A 545 -2.65 34.24 0.97
C VAL A 545 -1.74 33.69 -0.13
N GLY A 546 -2.31 33.25 -1.24
CA GLY A 546 -1.54 32.68 -2.36
C GLY A 546 -0.54 33.66 -2.99
N GLU A 547 -0.79 34.96 -2.91
CA GLU A 547 0.09 36.01 -3.45
C GLU A 547 1.41 36.15 -2.67
N HIS A 548 1.47 35.60 -1.46
CA HIS A 548 2.63 35.70 -0.56
C HIS A 548 3.40 34.38 -0.43
N LEU A 549 3.10 33.40 -1.27
CA LEU A 549 3.75 32.08 -1.28
C LEU A 549 4.63 31.94 -2.54
N ASP A 550 5.69 31.14 -2.44
CA ASP A 550 6.65 30.98 -3.53
C ASP A 550 6.10 30.15 -4.71
N GLU A 551 5.15 29.25 -4.42
CA GLU A 551 4.53 28.40 -5.43
C GLU A 551 3.13 27.99 -5.03
N LEU A 552 2.27 27.77 -6.02
CA LEU A 552 0.94 27.19 -5.85
C LEU A 552 0.86 25.87 -6.62
N THR A 553 0.23 24.88 -6.01
CA THR A 553 -0.10 23.62 -6.68
C THR A 553 -1.12 23.84 -7.81
N ASN A 554 -1.21 22.89 -8.74
CA ASN A 554 -2.18 22.95 -9.83
C ASN A 554 -3.63 23.01 -9.32
N SER A 555 -3.96 22.27 -8.26
CA SER A 555 -5.25 22.34 -7.56
C SER A 555 -5.53 23.74 -7.03
N ALA A 556 -4.60 24.32 -6.27
CA ALA A 556 -4.78 25.67 -5.72
C ALA A 556 -4.95 26.73 -6.82
N LYS A 557 -4.14 26.66 -7.89
CA LYS A 557 -4.25 27.57 -9.06
C LYS A 557 -5.61 27.45 -9.75
N ARG A 558 -6.08 26.22 -10.01
CA ARG A 558 -7.35 25.98 -10.68
C ARG A 558 -8.56 26.37 -9.83
N ILE A 559 -8.50 26.12 -8.53
CA ILE A 559 -9.57 26.51 -7.59
C ILE A 559 -9.54 28.04 -7.37
N GLY A 560 -8.35 28.65 -7.37
CA GLY A 560 -8.17 30.07 -7.08
C GLY A 560 -8.22 30.39 -5.58
N ALA A 561 -7.89 29.42 -4.73
CA ALA A 561 -7.89 29.58 -3.28
C ALA A 561 -6.91 28.60 -2.62
N VAL A 562 -6.24 29.05 -1.56
CA VAL A 562 -5.30 28.26 -0.75
C VAL A 562 -5.88 28.05 0.63
N ASN A 563 -6.04 26.79 1.05
CA ASN A 563 -6.41 26.46 2.43
C ASN A 563 -5.25 25.81 3.20
N THR A 564 -4.11 25.54 2.55
CA THR A 564 -2.99 24.79 3.11
C THR A 564 -1.67 25.43 2.71
N ILE A 565 -0.86 25.83 3.68
CA ILE A 565 0.51 26.32 3.50
C ILE A 565 1.47 25.21 3.91
N ILE A 566 2.39 24.85 3.02
CA ILE A 566 3.39 23.80 3.20
C ILE A 566 4.77 24.46 3.20
N LYS A 567 5.56 24.23 4.26
CA LYS A 567 6.98 24.66 4.29
C LYS A 567 7.88 23.49 3.89
N LYS A 568 8.57 23.61 2.75
CA LYS A 568 9.57 22.62 2.32
C LYS A 568 10.85 22.76 3.14
N ARG A 569 11.68 21.71 3.13
CA ARG A 569 13.00 21.72 3.81
C ARG A 569 13.93 22.81 3.29
N SER A 570 13.79 23.21 2.03
CA SER A 570 14.51 24.35 1.43
C SER A 570 14.10 25.71 2.00
N GLY A 571 13.04 25.77 2.81
CA GLY A 571 12.42 27.01 3.27
C GLY A 571 11.28 27.51 2.38
N LYS A 572 11.14 26.97 1.16
CA LYS A 572 10.10 27.36 0.20
C LYS A 572 8.69 27.11 0.75
N LEU A 573 7.81 28.08 0.60
CA LEU A 573 6.40 28.05 0.97
C LEU A 573 5.53 27.72 -0.23
N ILE A 574 4.74 26.65 -0.12
CA ILE A 574 3.86 26.18 -1.18
C ILE A 574 2.41 26.28 -0.71
N GLY A 575 1.54 26.88 -1.52
CA GLY A 575 0.10 26.92 -1.31
C GLY A 575 -0.60 25.77 -2.01
N ASP A 576 -1.42 25.04 -1.26
CA ASP A 576 -2.29 23.99 -1.77
C ASP A 576 -3.75 24.19 -1.31
N ASN A 577 -4.65 23.44 -1.92
CA ASN A 577 -6.04 23.36 -1.56
C ASN A 577 -6.40 21.89 -1.28
N THR A 578 -6.79 21.57 -0.04
CA THR A 578 -7.24 20.25 0.37
C THR A 578 -8.76 20.18 0.57
N ASP A 579 -9.49 21.30 0.45
CA ASP A 579 -10.96 21.31 0.53
C ASP A 579 -11.55 20.36 -0.53
N TRP A 580 -11.00 20.40 -1.76
CA TRP A 580 -11.45 19.51 -2.84
C TRP A 580 -11.17 18.04 -2.51
N ILE A 581 -10.09 17.72 -1.77
CA ILE A 581 -9.80 16.36 -1.32
C ILE A 581 -10.83 15.91 -0.29
N GLY A 582 -11.21 16.82 0.62
CA GLY A 582 -12.26 16.61 1.61
C GLY A 582 -13.64 16.32 1.01
N ILE A 583 -13.89 16.78 -0.22
CA ILE A 583 -15.11 16.49 -1.00
C ILE A 583 -14.93 15.23 -1.84
N TYR A 584 -13.79 15.10 -2.52
CA TYR A 584 -13.48 14.00 -3.43
C TYR A 584 -13.45 12.64 -2.74
N ARG A 585 -12.77 12.51 -1.60
CA ARG A 585 -12.57 11.22 -0.91
C ARG A 585 -13.91 10.58 -0.49
N PRO A 586 -14.82 11.27 0.23
CA PRO A 586 -16.14 10.70 0.57
C PRO A 586 -16.98 10.37 -0.65
N LEU A 587 -17.05 11.27 -1.65
CA LEU A 587 -17.85 11.05 -2.86
C LEU A 587 -17.34 9.84 -3.66
N LYS A 588 -16.03 9.72 -3.84
CA LYS A 588 -15.42 8.57 -4.53
C LYS A 588 -15.79 7.26 -3.85
N SER A 589 -15.69 7.20 -2.52
CA SER A 589 -16.04 5.99 -1.75
C SER A 589 -17.49 5.59 -2.02
N LEU A 590 -18.43 6.53 -1.86
CA LEU A 590 -19.86 6.26 -2.01
C LEU A 590 -20.28 5.96 -3.45
N LEU A 591 -19.71 6.66 -4.45
CA LEU A 591 -19.94 6.38 -5.86
C LEU A 591 -19.52 4.95 -6.23
N SER A 592 -18.39 4.50 -5.69
CA SER A 592 -17.87 3.17 -5.97
C SER A 592 -18.86 2.07 -5.54
N GLU A 593 -19.63 2.31 -4.48
CA GLU A 593 -20.62 1.37 -3.94
C GLU A 593 -21.98 1.43 -4.63
N ARG A 594 -22.19 2.38 -5.56
CA ARG A 594 -23.44 2.50 -6.29
C ARG A 594 -23.53 1.40 -7.37
N PRO A 595 -24.69 0.75 -7.54
CA PRO A 595 -24.91 -0.13 -8.68
C PRO A 595 -24.75 0.63 -10.00
N VAL A 596 -24.36 -0.08 -11.06
CA VAL A 596 -24.19 0.47 -12.40
C VAL A 596 -25.51 1.11 -12.85
N ASN A 597 -25.44 2.26 -13.51
CA ASN A 597 -26.62 2.94 -14.01
C ASN A 597 -27.22 2.18 -15.20
N GLU A 598 -28.20 1.32 -14.95
CA GLU A 598 -28.93 0.55 -15.98
C GLU A 598 -29.97 1.38 -16.74
N SER A 599 -30.30 2.59 -16.27
CA SER A 599 -31.37 3.42 -16.84
C SER A 599 -31.03 4.10 -18.17
N GLY A 600 -29.75 4.10 -18.58
CA GLY A 600 -29.26 4.81 -19.77
C GLY A 600 -29.30 6.34 -19.68
N LYS A 601 -29.88 6.93 -18.62
CA LYS A 601 -29.93 8.38 -18.39
C LYS A 601 -28.53 8.95 -18.12
N GLU A 602 -28.28 10.17 -18.58
CA GLU A 602 -27.04 10.89 -18.28
C GLU A 602 -26.99 11.25 -16.78
N GLU A 603 -25.93 10.83 -16.08
CA GLU A 603 -25.71 11.19 -14.68
C GLU A 603 -25.13 12.59 -14.55
N ILE A 604 -25.81 13.44 -13.80
CA ILE A 604 -25.41 14.82 -13.53
C ILE A 604 -25.11 15.05 -12.05
N SER A 605 -24.34 16.09 -11.76
CA SER A 605 -24.10 16.58 -10.41
C SER A 605 -24.57 18.02 -10.28
N ILE A 606 -25.23 18.35 -9.16
CA ILE A 606 -25.74 19.70 -8.89
C ILE A 606 -24.95 20.32 -7.74
N ILE A 607 -24.50 21.56 -7.92
CA ILE A 607 -23.86 22.36 -6.86
C ILE A 607 -24.83 23.48 -6.45
N ILE A 608 -25.13 23.55 -5.15
CA ILE A 608 -25.96 24.59 -4.56
C ILE A 608 -25.07 25.60 -3.83
N GLY A 609 -24.96 26.80 -4.40
CA GLY A 609 -24.11 27.88 -3.92
C GLY A 609 -22.99 28.25 -4.90
N ALA A 610 -22.47 29.47 -4.77
CA ALA A 610 -21.39 30.01 -5.61
C ALA A 610 -20.30 30.70 -4.77
N GLY A 611 -20.01 30.19 -3.57
CA GLY A 611 -18.95 30.68 -2.68
C GLY A 611 -17.58 30.02 -2.94
N GLY A 612 -16.57 30.33 -2.11
CA GLY A 612 -15.22 29.76 -2.23
C GLY A 612 -15.20 28.22 -2.21
N THR A 613 -15.99 27.60 -1.34
CA THR A 613 -16.17 26.14 -1.28
C THR A 613 -16.77 25.55 -2.57
N ALA A 614 -17.62 26.29 -3.29
CA ALA A 614 -18.19 25.81 -4.56
C ALA A 614 -17.10 25.58 -5.62
N ARG A 615 -16.05 26.42 -5.64
CA ARG A 615 -14.89 26.23 -6.53
C ARG A 615 -14.18 24.88 -6.25
N ALA A 616 -13.96 24.56 -4.98
CA ALA A 616 -13.37 23.28 -4.57
C ALA A 616 -14.30 22.09 -4.89
N ALA A 617 -15.62 22.25 -4.73
CA ALA A 617 -16.60 21.24 -5.09
C ALA A 617 -16.63 20.95 -6.60
N ILE A 618 -16.58 21.99 -7.44
CA ILE A 618 -16.49 21.85 -8.90
C ILE A 618 -15.23 21.06 -9.27
N TYR A 619 -14.08 21.48 -8.73
CA TYR A 619 -12.82 20.81 -9.02
C TYR A 619 -12.86 19.33 -8.59
N ALA A 620 -13.38 19.02 -7.40
CA ALA A 620 -13.54 17.64 -6.94
C ALA A 620 -14.43 16.79 -7.88
N LEU A 621 -15.55 17.35 -8.34
CA LEU A 621 -16.47 16.66 -9.27
C LEU A 621 -15.85 16.47 -10.66
N GLN A 622 -15.05 17.42 -11.14
CA GLN A 622 -14.27 17.26 -12.38
C GLN A 622 -13.28 16.10 -12.26
N GLN A 623 -12.58 15.97 -11.12
CA GLN A 623 -11.69 14.82 -10.86
C GLN A 623 -12.44 13.48 -10.74
N LEU A 624 -13.74 13.51 -10.48
CA LEU A 624 -14.63 12.33 -10.48
C LEU A 624 -15.25 12.03 -11.85
N GLY A 625 -14.90 12.81 -12.89
CA GLY A 625 -15.36 12.58 -14.26
C GLY A 625 -16.70 13.26 -14.61
N PHE A 626 -17.19 14.19 -13.79
CA PHE A 626 -18.46 14.89 -14.03
C PHE A 626 -18.33 16.18 -14.86
N SER A 627 -17.15 16.54 -15.37
CA SER A 627 -16.81 17.89 -15.88
C SER A 627 -17.93 18.67 -16.59
N GLU A 628 -18.46 18.17 -17.73
CA GLU A 628 -19.53 18.84 -18.49
C GLU A 628 -20.94 18.64 -17.92
N ARG A 629 -21.06 17.74 -16.94
CA ARG A 629 -22.29 17.29 -16.28
C ARG A 629 -22.51 17.96 -14.91
N ILE A 630 -21.72 18.99 -14.60
CA ILE A 630 -21.87 19.81 -13.40
C ILE A 630 -22.83 20.97 -13.69
N LEU A 631 -23.89 21.06 -12.90
CA LEU A 631 -24.87 22.15 -12.92
C LEU A 631 -24.75 22.99 -11.65
N ILE A 632 -24.51 24.30 -11.78
CA ILE A 632 -24.38 25.20 -10.64
C ILE A 632 -25.65 26.03 -10.49
N TRP A 633 -26.24 26.03 -9.30
CA TRP A 633 -27.34 26.91 -8.93
C TRP A 633 -26.95 27.82 -7.76
N ASN A 634 -27.36 29.09 -7.83
CA ASN A 634 -27.17 30.03 -6.75
C ASN A 634 -28.32 31.06 -6.76
N ARG A 635 -28.73 31.56 -5.58
CA ARG A 635 -29.79 32.57 -5.44
C ARG A 635 -29.59 33.77 -6.38
N THR A 636 -28.36 34.27 -6.47
CA THR A 636 -27.97 35.30 -7.44
C THR A 636 -27.44 34.64 -8.71
N LYS A 637 -28.22 34.64 -9.78
CA LYS A 637 -27.93 33.96 -11.06
C LYS A 637 -26.59 34.34 -11.66
N SER A 638 -26.22 35.62 -11.64
CA SER A 638 -24.96 36.12 -12.22
C SER A 638 -23.73 35.45 -11.59
N ARG A 639 -23.76 35.14 -10.28
CA ARG A 639 -22.64 34.43 -9.61
C ARG A 639 -22.47 33.00 -10.11
N ALA A 640 -23.56 32.27 -10.29
CA ALA A 640 -23.51 30.91 -10.86
C ALA A 640 -23.01 30.94 -12.31
N GLN A 641 -23.44 31.94 -13.10
CA GLN A 641 -22.98 32.11 -14.48
C GLN A 641 -21.48 32.38 -14.56
N THR A 642 -20.97 33.32 -13.76
CA THR A 642 -19.52 33.61 -13.71
C THR A 642 -18.72 32.35 -13.35
N LEU A 643 -19.14 31.64 -12.30
CA LEU A 643 -18.44 30.44 -11.86
C LEU A 643 -18.50 29.31 -12.91
N SER A 644 -19.65 29.13 -13.57
CA SER A 644 -19.81 28.13 -14.64
C SER A 644 -18.88 28.39 -15.82
N ARG A 645 -18.69 29.65 -16.23
CA ARG A 645 -17.76 30.02 -17.30
C ARG A 645 -16.31 29.76 -16.90
N GLN A 646 -15.93 30.10 -15.67
CA GLN A 646 -14.56 29.90 -15.17
C GLN A 646 -14.12 28.44 -15.19
N PHE A 647 -15.03 27.51 -14.90
CA PHE A 647 -14.74 26.07 -14.80
C PHE A 647 -15.22 25.25 -16.01
N SER A 648 -15.77 25.89 -17.05
CA SER A 648 -16.38 25.21 -18.20
C SER A 648 -17.47 24.21 -17.80
N CYS A 649 -18.33 24.62 -16.86
CA CYS A 649 -19.49 23.88 -16.39
C CYS A 649 -20.80 24.57 -16.84
N ARG A 650 -21.95 23.99 -16.49
CA ARG A 650 -23.27 24.56 -16.80
C ARG A 650 -23.84 25.27 -15.57
N HIS A 651 -24.70 26.27 -15.78
CA HIS A 651 -25.49 26.88 -14.71
C HIS A 651 -26.96 26.49 -14.86
N LEU A 652 -27.65 26.31 -13.73
CA LEU A 652 -29.07 26.03 -13.69
C LEU A 652 -29.83 27.34 -13.39
N SER A 653 -30.78 27.69 -14.25
CA SER A 653 -31.55 28.94 -14.14
C SER A 653 -32.61 28.90 -13.04
N SER A 654 -33.19 27.73 -12.77
CA SER A 654 -34.23 27.50 -11.77
C SER A 654 -34.16 26.07 -11.25
N LEU A 655 -34.41 25.88 -9.95
CA LEU A 655 -34.59 24.55 -9.36
C LEU A 655 -36.05 24.06 -9.49
N ASN A 656 -36.99 24.89 -9.95
CA ASN A 656 -38.42 24.53 -9.98
C ASN A 656 -38.82 23.66 -11.17
N SER A 657 -37.90 23.41 -12.12
CA SER A 657 -38.19 22.65 -13.33
C SER A 657 -37.28 21.42 -13.41
N PRO A 658 -37.84 20.20 -13.37
CA PRO A 658 -37.07 18.97 -13.53
C PRO A 658 -36.35 18.91 -14.88
N LEU A 659 -35.20 18.23 -14.90
CA LEU A 659 -34.38 18.05 -16.10
C LEU A 659 -34.81 16.77 -16.84
N ARG A 660 -35.07 16.87 -18.16
CA ARG A 660 -35.44 15.71 -18.98
C ARG A 660 -34.22 14.85 -19.30
N ASN A 661 -34.39 13.53 -19.31
CA ASN A 661 -33.37 12.52 -19.67
C ASN A 661 -32.07 12.54 -18.84
N GLN A 662 -32.08 13.20 -17.68
CA GLN A 662 -30.96 13.26 -16.76
C GLN A 662 -31.32 12.62 -15.43
N ARG A 663 -30.31 12.08 -14.76
CA ARG A 663 -30.41 11.47 -13.43
C ARG A 663 -29.49 12.23 -12.47
N VAL A 664 -30.02 12.70 -11.35
CA VAL A 664 -29.18 13.35 -10.34
C VAL A 664 -28.38 12.29 -9.58
N ALA A 665 -27.06 12.30 -9.75
CA ALA A 665 -26.16 11.38 -9.07
C ALA A 665 -25.63 11.96 -7.75
N ILE A 666 -25.31 13.26 -7.76
CA ILE A 666 -24.68 13.94 -6.63
C ILE A 666 -25.28 15.34 -6.49
N VAL A 667 -25.52 15.76 -5.25
CA VAL A 667 -25.78 17.15 -4.90
C VAL A 667 -24.75 17.60 -3.88
N VAL A 668 -24.04 18.71 -4.16
CA VAL A 668 -23.12 19.33 -3.21
C VAL A 668 -23.68 20.69 -2.80
N SER A 669 -24.12 20.81 -1.55
CA SER A 669 -24.53 22.07 -0.94
C SER A 669 -23.34 22.76 -0.29
N THR A 670 -23.07 23.99 -0.71
CA THR A 670 -22.03 24.86 -0.13
C THR A 670 -22.63 26.10 0.54
N VAL A 671 -23.94 26.14 0.74
CA VAL A 671 -24.61 27.24 1.44
C VAL A 671 -24.50 27.05 2.96
N PRO A 672 -24.48 28.13 3.75
CA PRO A 672 -24.50 28.01 5.22
C PRO A 672 -25.74 27.27 5.71
N GLY A 673 -25.63 26.52 6.81
CA GLY A 673 -26.78 25.81 7.41
C GLY A 673 -27.92 26.75 7.83
N SER A 674 -27.60 27.99 8.19
CA SER A 674 -28.57 29.06 8.51
C SER A 674 -29.41 29.50 7.31
N ALA A 675 -29.00 29.18 6.07
CA ALA A 675 -29.80 29.45 4.88
C ALA A 675 -31.06 28.58 4.79
N ASN A 676 -31.17 27.53 5.62
CA ASN A 676 -32.34 26.64 5.69
C ASN A 676 -32.80 26.13 4.31
N PHE A 677 -31.84 25.80 3.45
CA PHE A 677 -32.12 25.36 2.09
C PHE A 677 -32.85 24.01 2.07
N GLU A 678 -33.87 23.90 1.23
CA GLU A 678 -34.64 22.70 0.93
C GLU A 678 -34.55 22.41 -0.56
N ALA A 679 -34.25 21.16 -0.92
CA ALA A 679 -34.19 20.75 -2.32
C ALA A 679 -35.60 20.44 -2.83
N PRO A 680 -35.97 20.83 -4.06
CA PRO A 680 -37.19 20.33 -4.69
C PRO A 680 -37.18 18.80 -4.81
N GLU A 681 -38.35 18.17 -4.70
CA GLU A 681 -38.49 16.71 -4.62
C GLU A 681 -37.83 15.97 -5.79
N TRP A 682 -37.91 16.51 -7.01
CA TRP A 682 -37.31 15.90 -8.20
C TRP A 682 -35.78 15.72 -8.11
N ILE A 683 -35.09 16.54 -7.31
CA ILE A 683 -33.65 16.39 -7.09
C ILE A 683 -33.35 15.12 -6.27
N LEU A 684 -34.27 14.74 -5.37
CA LEU A 684 -34.10 13.63 -4.44
C LEU A 684 -34.67 12.30 -4.97
N GLN A 685 -35.53 12.33 -5.99
CA GLN A 685 -36.21 11.16 -6.56
C GLN A 685 -35.26 10.03 -7.01
N ASP A 686 -34.06 10.37 -7.48
CA ASP A 686 -33.07 9.39 -7.98
C ASP A 686 -32.13 8.82 -6.89
N ASN A 687 -32.43 9.11 -5.61
CA ASN A 687 -31.60 8.81 -4.45
C ASN A 687 -30.14 9.24 -4.66
N PRO A 688 -29.87 10.54 -4.93
CA PRO A 688 -28.51 11.03 -5.10
C PRO A 688 -27.69 10.91 -3.81
N ILE A 689 -26.37 11.01 -3.96
CA ILE A 689 -25.48 11.29 -2.84
C ILE A 689 -25.61 12.78 -2.50
N ILE A 690 -26.01 13.10 -1.28
CA ILE A 690 -26.11 14.47 -0.78
C ILE A 690 -24.86 14.78 0.05
N PHE A 691 -24.08 15.77 -0.38
CA PHE A 691 -22.95 16.29 0.37
C PHE A 691 -23.30 17.70 0.86
N ASP A 692 -23.51 17.86 2.15
CA ASP A 692 -23.76 19.17 2.73
C ASP A 692 -22.51 19.65 3.47
N VAL A 693 -21.86 20.70 2.96
CA VAL A 693 -20.61 21.22 3.54
C VAL A 693 -20.86 21.95 4.86
N ALA A 694 -22.08 22.41 5.10
CA ALA A 694 -22.43 22.98 6.40
C ALA A 694 -22.30 21.91 7.51
N TYR A 695 -21.59 22.25 8.58
CA TYR A 695 -21.43 21.38 9.75
C TYR A 695 -22.06 21.99 11.01
N LEU A 696 -22.69 23.16 10.91
CA LEU A 696 -23.48 23.75 11.99
C LEU A 696 -24.78 24.31 11.39
N PRO A 697 -25.96 23.88 11.87
CA PRO A 697 -26.19 22.80 12.85
C PRO A 697 -25.75 21.41 12.33
N ALA A 698 -25.74 20.40 13.21
CA ALA A 698 -25.36 19.02 12.82
C ALA A 698 -26.32 18.39 11.82
N THR A 699 -27.60 18.73 11.92
CA THR A 699 -28.64 18.34 10.96
C THR A 699 -29.19 19.61 10.32
N THR A 700 -28.89 19.81 9.03
CA THR A 700 -29.47 20.89 8.23
C THR A 700 -30.83 20.47 7.69
N ARG A 701 -31.60 21.42 7.12
CA ARG A 701 -32.86 21.07 6.45
C ARG A 701 -32.65 20.12 5.27
N LEU A 702 -31.62 20.36 4.47
CA LEU A 702 -31.26 19.50 3.35
C LEU A 702 -30.88 18.09 3.81
N SER A 703 -30.08 17.95 4.87
CA SER A 703 -29.70 16.61 5.36
C SER A 703 -30.86 15.87 6.01
N ALA A 704 -31.77 16.58 6.70
CA ALA A 704 -33.01 16.01 7.20
C ALA A 704 -33.92 15.52 6.05
N GLN A 705 -34.03 16.30 4.98
CA GLN A 705 -34.79 15.93 3.79
C GLN A 705 -34.18 14.70 3.09
N ALA A 706 -32.87 14.70 2.89
CA ALA A 706 -32.13 13.58 2.31
C ALA A 706 -32.36 12.27 3.08
N SER A 707 -32.35 12.33 4.41
CA SER A 707 -32.62 11.18 5.29
C SER A 707 -34.04 10.63 5.06
N LYS A 708 -35.06 11.49 4.98
CA LYS A 708 -36.45 11.08 4.68
C LYS A 708 -36.59 10.37 3.33
N HIS A 709 -35.76 10.73 2.35
CA HIS A 709 -35.74 10.12 1.01
C HIS A 709 -34.72 8.97 0.89
N ASN A 710 -34.16 8.45 1.98
CA ASN A 710 -33.13 7.39 1.97
C ASN A 710 -31.90 7.71 1.10
N CYS A 711 -31.61 8.99 0.91
CA CYS A 711 -30.41 9.43 0.20
C CYS A 711 -29.18 9.21 1.07
N ARG A 712 -28.06 8.82 0.45
CA ARG A 712 -26.78 8.72 1.16
C ARG A 712 -26.26 10.13 1.44
N THR A 713 -25.93 10.43 2.69
CA THR A 713 -25.48 11.77 3.09
C THR A 713 -24.03 11.80 3.55
N VAL A 714 -23.27 12.81 3.11
CA VAL A 714 -21.96 13.19 3.68
C VAL A 714 -22.12 14.51 4.42
N ARG A 715 -21.66 14.57 5.68
CA ARG A 715 -21.82 15.76 6.54
C ARG A 715 -20.61 16.68 6.40
N GLY A 716 -20.80 17.96 6.70
CA GLY A 716 -19.71 18.94 6.66
C GLY A 716 -18.56 18.62 7.62
N ILE A 717 -18.83 17.99 8.77
CA ILE A 717 -17.78 17.55 9.70
C ILE A 717 -16.88 16.47 9.07
N ASP A 718 -17.45 15.60 8.23
CA ASP A 718 -16.70 14.57 7.53
C ASP A 718 -15.75 15.21 6.49
N MET A 719 -16.20 16.27 5.79
CA MET A 719 -15.33 17.07 4.91
C MET A 719 -14.15 17.68 5.67
N ILE A 720 -14.41 18.28 6.84
CA ILE A 720 -13.37 18.92 7.67
C ILE A 720 -12.32 17.92 8.10
N ILE A 721 -12.75 16.71 8.48
CA ILE A 721 -11.84 15.63 8.83
C ILE A 721 -11.01 15.25 7.62
N GLU A 722 -11.63 14.93 6.48
CA GLU A 722 -10.90 14.48 5.28
C GLU A 722 -9.93 15.53 4.72
N GLN A 723 -10.30 16.82 4.68
CA GLN A 723 -9.38 17.88 4.25
C GLN A 723 -8.24 18.11 5.25
N GLY A 724 -8.49 17.94 6.56
CA GLY A 724 -7.47 18.01 7.60
C GLY A 724 -6.53 16.81 7.60
N LEU A 725 -7.02 15.61 7.29
CA LEU A 725 -6.19 14.41 7.09
C LEU A 725 -5.21 14.63 5.92
N ALA A 726 -5.70 15.18 4.80
CA ALA A 726 -4.85 15.52 3.66
C ALA A 726 -3.78 16.58 4.02
N GLN A 727 -4.13 17.60 4.80
CA GLN A 727 -3.16 18.58 5.31
C GLN A 727 -2.08 17.92 6.18
N PHE A 728 -2.51 17.05 7.10
CA PHE A 728 -1.62 16.32 7.98
C PHE A 728 -0.63 15.46 7.18
N GLU A 729 -1.10 14.77 6.13
CA GLU A 729 -0.28 14.00 5.21
C GLU A 729 0.75 14.87 4.48
N LEU A 730 0.33 16.02 3.95
CA LEU A 730 1.21 16.95 3.24
C LEU A 730 2.32 17.54 4.14
N TRP A 731 2.04 17.76 5.42
CA TRP A 731 3.02 18.31 6.36
C TRP A 731 3.96 17.26 6.95
N THR A 732 3.46 16.06 7.23
CA THR A 732 4.22 15.03 7.93
C THR A 732 4.89 14.03 7.00
N GLY A 733 4.44 13.94 5.75
CA GLY A 733 4.83 12.89 4.80
C GLY A 733 4.28 11.51 5.16
N ARG A 734 3.35 11.42 6.12
CA ARG A 734 2.81 10.14 6.63
C ARG A 734 1.31 10.06 6.49
N ILE A 735 0.78 8.85 6.31
CA ILE A 735 -0.67 8.59 6.39
C ILE A 735 -1.19 9.11 7.72
N ALA A 736 -2.21 9.96 7.66
CA ALA A 736 -2.84 10.45 8.87
C ALA A 736 -3.57 9.29 9.59
N PRO A 737 -3.49 9.19 10.93
CA PRO A 737 -4.21 8.17 11.69
C PRO A 737 -5.72 8.48 11.72
N ALA A 738 -6.38 8.22 10.60
CA ALA A 738 -7.70 8.72 10.25
C ALA A 738 -8.77 8.34 11.28
N ASP A 739 -8.78 7.09 11.75
CA ASP A 739 -9.79 6.61 12.69
C ASP A 739 -9.68 7.27 14.05
N VAL A 740 -8.45 7.39 14.59
CA VAL A 740 -8.20 8.05 15.88
C VAL A 740 -8.51 9.53 15.81
N ILE A 741 -8.12 10.18 14.71
CA ILE A 741 -8.45 11.58 14.44
C ILE A 741 -9.96 11.76 14.35
N ARG A 742 -10.64 10.94 13.54
CA ARG A 742 -12.09 11.01 13.32
C ARG A 742 -12.85 10.83 14.63
N GLN A 743 -12.51 9.83 15.43
CA GLN A 743 -13.12 9.61 16.75
C GLN A 743 -12.92 10.81 17.69
N SER A 744 -11.71 11.36 17.76
CA SER A 744 -11.40 12.52 18.61
C SER A 744 -12.19 13.76 18.20
N VAL A 745 -12.23 14.06 16.90
CA VAL A 745 -12.97 15.20 16.34
C VAL A 745 -14.47 15.02 16.54
N LEU A 746 -15.03 13.85 16.22
CA LEU A 746 -16.47 13.58 16.39
C LEU A 746 -16.89 13.67 17.86
N ARG A 747 -16.09 13.14 18.79
CA ARG A 747 -16.38 13.25 20.23
C ARG A 747 -16.48 14.71 20.69
N LYS A 748 -15.53 15.55 20.27
CA LYS A 748 -15.53 16.99 20.62
C LYS A 748 -16.65 17.73 19.89
N TYR A 749 -16.93 17.38 18.66
CA TYR A 749 -18.02 17.96 17.86
C TYR A 749 -19.39 17.67 18.48
N SER A 750 -19.66 16.43 18.88
CA SER A 750 -20.91 16.07 19.57
C SER A 750 -21.12 16.89 20.85
N GLN A 751 -20.06 17.10 21.64
CA GLN A 751 -20.13 17.95 22.85
C GLN A 751 -20.51 19.40 22.53
N LEU A 752 -19.99 19.96 21.43
CA LEU A 752 -20.31 21.33 20.99
C LEU A 752 -21.75 21.47 20.47
N THR A 753 -22.30 20.41 19.88
CA THR A 753 -23.66 20.42 19.35
C THR A 753 -24.71 20.14 20.42
N THR A 754 -24.37 19.34 21.45
CA THR A 754 -25.27 19.06 22.58
C THR A 754 -25.32 20.21 23.59
N SER A 755 -24.22 20.95 23.80
CA SER A 755 -24.19 22.09 24.75
C SER A 755 -24.82 23.38 24.23
N ARG A 756 -25.26 23.39 22.95
CA ARG A 756 -25.95 24.50 22.29
C ARG A 756 -27.46 24.24 22.10
N LEU A 757 -27.93 23.09 22.56
CA LEU A 757 -29.34 22.80 22.86
C LEU A 757 -29.56 23.10 24.35
#